data_AF-A0A9P7H3V4-F1
#
_entry.id   AF-A0A9P7H3V4-F1
#
_cell.length_a   1.000
_cell.length_b   1.000
_cell.length_c   1.000
_cell.angle_alpha   90.00
_cell.angle_beta   90.00
_cell.angle_gamma   90.00
#
_symmetry.space_group_name_H-M   'P 1'
#
loop_
_entity.id
_entity.type
_entity.pdbx_description
1 polymer ?
#
loop_
_entity_poly.entity_id
_entity_poly.type
_entity_poly.pdbx_seq_one_letter_code
_entity_poly.pdbx_strand_id
1 'polypeptide(L)'
;MVSKRQLDNDPEQSSETGPATNKRRRIGLACNACRVRKSRCDGQRPSCSSCLSLGLDCVYEPGDSATNVIVRKDYVSDLEQRVTSVEHNLQRLNDVLKGHLSPCTNNNHTNANTNNGAMTNDGTSPAHQPHIAHSITVASPRSAPRTKDTGAETCATGLEEPHDEDASTNGMAMTFIEEKTSAFYGEASNINFTQLLFRAVATVHQATPAAASSTIEKASALGEGVVASLSQAQNIGGLSTPLELSPTALPSVEEMDSLLNIYFETAGVVFPFIHQETMRKTYSECRLNGFTRARRTWLGTLNMIFAFASSFDRGDAASAKKRFERSNVFYKRAIALCGELSKRVISLEIVHYLILVVLHCQGTQRSVQAWNNHGLVIRSAMALGLHSDSSGKGLDHIQQEYRRRTWVVIYCLDKVLSTAFGRPASIPDEQAVRGNSLFGLSPSSPNGHAGVDLPGDFLAVSFKLYQVMSKSLISQYGANLDHADADHDEMAPLKASGELRKQLRLWAASLPPHLQLCEPGDEFLARHTQENRLRVILTLRYHNLGILIHKPLLSATIRHLFAGESGTGPSPSYMIHLVMAEAHECIRSAELTIDIAHSVISADPTSKNNLGAWFFTLYYVFTASLVIIGRLLWAQHGQGSQGVADEAAASHSKSLLRKAENIFLKLDHENNLVLSCLEYIRRLARMCSAKEVGPAQVDKRSEAASSLKTVTDTSLSASGSDDTMNFSVDDMDSFQLFASEMFDPSVIEGFNQSPVDGMAFINGKRCIFDNRDLTGSITYPVPKSVISVPKGQRPNSGPKPFCYGTPHSIRTLHRNQLAIMSDPTALTQLQINSPPRYTKAQLQDYLKVIKLPQRFLDSPVLKDPTLARSKQHGFPLLNAITRYHLCNIPFENLELHYSAHKTITLDPYELFAKFVERRRGGRCMENNTFLGVVLRSLGYEVRDCGGRVSRAMSPYKEVRRNQAHTYDGWNHMLNLAHLDEEWYVVDVGMGSMGPNLPYPLRDGFETTSIAPRKIRLQSRAIVESQSSNPRTATKLWCYDVCYNPGQDGEDKWTPVYAFTETEFLPQDYEVMSWFTSTNLRSFFTRYVTCTKMIMDEEKEVIIGNNTLFVDTIRETIGDDRKVLRECKTEAERIQALEEIFDVRLTEDEKNGLPQDKRLG
;
A
#
# COMPACT_ATOMS: atom_id res chain seq x y z
N MET A 1 21.42 -38.43 -54.43
CA MET A 1 21.08 -39.83 -54.08
C MET A 1 19.79 -39.78 -53.26
N VAL A 2 18.68 -40.40 -53.72
CA VAL A 2 18.28 -41.82 -53.50
C VAL A 2 17.88 -42.04 -52.02
N SER A 3 16.67 -42.48 -51.66
CA SER A 3 15.50 -43.01 -52.41
C SER A 3 14.19 -42.41 -51.79
N LYS A 4 13.12 -42.02 -52.50
CA LYS A 4 12.18 -42.80 -53.37
C LYS A 4 11.56 -44.01 -52.66
N ARG A 5 10.27 -44.33 -52.80
CA ARG A 5 9.46 -44.41 -54.06
C ARG A 5 8.12 -43.63 -53.95
N GLN A 6 7.46 -43.13 -55.00
CA GLN A 6 7.04 -43.72 -56.31
C GLN A 6 6.03 -44.88 -56.15
N LEU A 7 5.02 -45.09 -57.01
CA LEU A 7 4.61 -44.42 -58.27
C LEU A 7 3.09 -44.10 -58.23
N ASP A 8 2.44 -43.31 -59.10
CA ASP A 8 2.70 -42.01 -59.79
C ASP A 8 1.25 -41.43 -60.05
N ASN A 9 0.68 -40.84 -61.12
CA ASN A 9 1.03 -40.43 -62.49
C ASN A 9 -0.05 -39.42 -63.05
N ASP A 10 0.12 -38.91 -64.28
CA ASP A 10 -0.68 -37.87 -65.02
C ASP A 10 -1.63 -38.49 -66.12
N PRO A 11 -2.35 -37.78 -67.07
CA PRO A 11 -2.21 -36.37 -67.55
C PRO A 11 -3.48 -35.54 -67.93
N GLU A 12 -3.25 -34.24 -68.22
CA GLU A 12 -3.75 -33.32 -69.30
C GLU A 12 -5.14 -33.53 -69.99
N GLN A 13 -5.92 -32.53 -70.47
CA GLN A 13 -5.80 -31.05 -70.68
C GLN A 13 -7.25 -30.45 -70.85
N SER A 14 -7.62 -29.21 -71.23
CA SER A 14 -7.00 -27.93 -71.69
C SER A 14 -7.94 -26.70 -71.47
N SER A 15 -7.43 -25.48 -71.75
CA SER A 15 -8.07 -24.27 -72.36
C SER A 15 -9.48 -23.73 -71.97
N GLU A 16 -9.48 -22.55 -71.31
CA GLU A 16 -10.22 -21.29 -71.66
C GLU A 16 -11.77 -21.18 -71.60
N THR A 17 -12.42 -20.09 -71.16
CA THR A 17 -11.99 -18.82 -70.47
C THR A 17 -13.12 -18.22 -69.60
N GLY A 18 -12.88 -18.05 -68.28
CA GLY A 18 -13.55 -17.09 -67.35
C GLY A 18 -15.05 -17.26 -67.03
N PRO A 19 -15.61 -16.47 -66.08
CA PRO A 19 -15.00 -15.74 -64.97
C PRO A 19 -15.20 -16.45 -63.60
N ALA A 20 -14.76 -15.84 -62.50
CA ALA A 20 -14.75 -16.48 -61.17
C ALA A 20 -16.15 -16.82 -60.60
N THR A 21 -16.31 -18.01 -60.01
CA THR A 21 -17.51 -18.41 -59.26
C THR A 21 -17.18 -18.88 -57.83
N ASN A 22 -18.03 -18.45 -56.88
CA ASN A 22 -17.79 -18.55 -55.44
C ASN A 22 -17.71 -20.00 -54.92
N LYS A 23 -16.76 -20.27 -54.01
CA LYS A 23 -16.89 -21.40 -53.08
C LYS A 23 -18.15 -21.19 -52.23
N ARG A 24 -19.11 -22.12 -52.32
CA ARG A 24 -20.47 -22.01 -51.74
C ARG A 24 -20.43 -21.72 -50.23
N ARG A 25 -21.17 -20.70 -49.79
CA ARG A 25 -21.53 -20.49 -48.37
C ARG A 25 -22.44 -21.64 -47.91
N ARG A 26 -22.12 -22.25 -46.76
CA ARG A 26 -22.99 -23.23 -46.10
C ARG A 26 -24.09 -22.47 -45.36
N ILE A 27 -25.35 -22.64 -45.78
CA ILE A 27 -26.50 -22.01 -45.12
C ILE A 27 -26.92 -22.80 -43.87
N GLY A 28 -27.34 -22.09 -42.81
CA GLY A 28 -27.76 -22.71 -41.55
C GLY A 28 -29.20 -23.22 -41.53
N LEU A 29 -30.06 -22.72 -42.42
CA LEU A 29 -31.48 -23.08 -42.51
C LEU A 29 -31.92 -23.11 -43.98
N ALA A 30 -32.71 -24.13 -44.36
CA ALA A 30 -33.36 -24.26 -45.65
C ALA A 30 -34.86 -23.92 -45.53
N CYS A 31 -35.48 -23.42 -46.61
CA CYS A 31 -36.93 -23.13 -46.61
C CYS A 31 -37.76 -24.41 -46.48
N ASN A 32 -39.00 -24.29 -46.00
CA ASN A 32 -39.87 -25.42 -45.71
C ASN A 32 -40.13 -26.29 -46.96
N ALA A 33 -40.38 -25.67 -48.12
CA ALA A 33 -40.63 -26.41 -49.36
C ALA A 33 -39.43 -27.27 -49.80
N CYS A 34 -38.19 -26.78 -49.69
CA CYS A 34 -36.99 -27.58 -49.97
C CYS A 34 -36.73 -28.62 -48.88
N ARG A 35 -36.95 -28.28 -47.60
CA ARG A 35 -36.76 -29.16 -46.43
C ARG A 35 -37.68 -30.37 -46.48
N VAL A 36 -38.97 -30.18 -46.81
CA VAL A 36 -39.96 -31.27 -46.98
C VAL A 36 -39.58 -32.17 -48.17
N ARG A 37 -39.16 -31.57 -49.30
CA ARG A 37 -38.77 -32.30 -50.52
C ARG A 37 -37.35 -32.88 -50.49
N LYS A 38 -36.59 -32.61 -49.42
CA LYS A 38 -35.15 -32.92 -49.27
C LYS A 38 -34.28 -32.41 -50.43
N SER A 39 -34.70 -31.33 -51.10
CA SER A 39 -33.97 -30.70 -52.21
C SER A 39 -32.94 -29.68 -51.71
N ARG A 40 -31.98 -29.32 -52.58
CA ARG A 40 -30.90 -28.37 -52.24
C ARG A 40 -31.41 -26.92 -52.28
N CYS A 41 -31.61 -26.33 -51.11
CA CYS A 41 -31.84 -24.89 -50.96
C CYS A 41 -30.51 -24.11 -51.07
N ASP A 42 -30.57 -22.89 -51.60
CA ASP A 42 -29.44 -21.94 -51.71
C ASP A 42 -29.49 -20.79 -50.69
N GLY A 43 -30.61 -20.61 -49.98
CA GLY A 43 -30.78 -19.59 -48.95
C GLY A 43 -31.18 -18.19 -49.46
N GLN A 44 -31.42 -18.01 -50.77
CA GLN A 44 -31.89 -16.73 -51.29
C GLN A 44 -33.30 -16.38 -50.81
N ARG A 45 -33.58 -15.08 -50.73
CA ARG A 45 -34.86 -14.49 -50.31
C ARG A 45 -35.23 -13.37 -51.30
N PRO A 46 -36.53 -13.14 -51.61
CA PRO A 46 -37.71 -13.72 -50.95
C PRO A 46 -37.94 -15.22 -51.25
N SER A 47 -37.48 -15.73 -52.39
CA SER A 47 -37.55 -17.16 -52.74
C SER A 47 -36.17 -17.70 -53.11
N CYS A 48 -35.90 -18.98 -52.80
CA CYS A 48 -34.70 -19.68 -53.24
C CYS A 48 -34.83 -20.11 -54.71
N SER A 49 -33.73 -20.26 -55.43
CA SER A 49 -33.78 -20.54 -56.88
C SER A 49 -34.46 -21.87 -57.19
N SER A 50 -34.36 -22.86 -56.29
CA SER A 50 -35.07 -24.15 -56.42
C SER A 50 -36.59 -24.06 -56.21
N CYS A 51 -37.10 -23.10 -55.44
CA CYS A 51 -38.55 -22.90 -55.28
C CYS A 51 -39.09 -22.02 -56.41
N LEU A 52 -38.36 -20.96 -56.77
CA LEU A 52 -38.71 -20.05 -57.85
C LEU A 52 -38.85 -20.77 -59.20
N SER A 53 -37.88 -21.62 -59.55
CA SER A 53 -37.88 -22.41 -60.79
C SER A 53 -38.95 -23.50 -60.85
N LEU A 54 -39.53 -23.89 -59.70
CA LEU A 54 -40.57 -24.91 -59.60
C LEU A 54 -41.97 -24.32 -59.32
N GLY A 55 -42.12 -22.99 -59.32
CA GLY A 55 -43.41 -22.33 -59.06
C GLY A 55 -43.93 -22.53 -57.63
N LEU A 56 -43.03 -22.65 -56.65
CA LEU A 56 -43.36 -23.02 -55.27
C LEU A 56 -43.26 -21.83 -54.32
N ASP A 57 -44.21 -21.74 -53.38
CA ASP A 57 -44.06 -20.87 -52.21
C ASP A 57 -42.86 -21.30 -51.37
N CYS A 58 -42.13 -20.32 -50.83
CA CYS A 58 -40.77 -20.48 -50.31
C CYS A 58 -40.62 -19.91 -48.90
N VAL A 59 -41.57 -20.24 -48.01
CA VAL A 59 -41.55 -19.79 -46.62
C VAL A 59 -40.32 -20.33 -45.86
N TYR A 60 -39.67 -19.45 -45.12
CA TYR A 60 -38.60 -19.77 -44.16
C TYR A 60 -39.09 -19.46 -42.74
N GLU A 61 -39.80 -20.39 -42.11
CA GLU A 61 -40.19 -20.27 -40.71
C GLU A 61 -38.97 -20.45 -39.79
N PRO A 62 -38.77 -19.56 -38.80
CA PRO A 62 -37.88 -19.82 -37.68
C PRO A 62 -38.58 -20.76 -36.71
N GLY A 63 -38.46 -22.08 -36.91
CA GLY A 63 -38.91 -23.05 -35.91
C GLY A 63 -38.12 -22.88 -34.61
N ASP A 64 -38.81 -22.78 -33.48
CA ASP A 64 -38.37 -22.09 -32.25
C ASP A 64 -36.92 -22.37 -31.84
N SER A 65 -36.03 -21.47 -32.25
CA SER A 65 -34.57 -21.55 -32.16
C SER A 65 -33.97 -20.18 -32.43
N ALA A 66 -32.81 -19.79 -31.90
CA ALA A 66 -32.04 -20.29 -30.76
C ALA A 66 -30.90 -19.28 -30.50
N THR A 67 -30.60 -18.98 -29.25
CA THR A 67 -29.31 -18.37 -28.83
C THR A 67 -28.40 -19.40 -28.14
N ASN A 68 -28.55 -20.67 -28.52
CA ASN A 68 -27.77 -21.78 -27.98
C ASN A 68 -26.48 -22.00 -28.77
N VAL A 69 -25.34 -21.75 -28.11
CA VAL A 69 -24.03 -22.21 -28.57
C VAL A 69 -24.00 -23.74 -28.49
N ILE A 70 -23.78 -24.42 -29.63
CA ILE A 70 -23.70 -25.89 -29.67
C ILE A 70 -22.33 -26.33 -29.13
N VAL A 71 -22.27 -26.52 -27.82
CA VAL A 71 -21.21 -27.30 -27.16
C VAL A 71 -21.33 -28.76 -27.60
N ARG A 72 -20.20 -29.43 -27.88
CA ARG A 72 -20.23 -30.85 -28.28
C ARG A 72 -20.65 -31.73 -27.11
N LYS A 73 -21.52 -32.71 -27.37
CA LYS A 73 -21.99 -33.66 -26.35
C LYS A 73 -20.85 -34.38 -25.64
N ASP A 74 -19.80 -34.73 -26.39
CA ASP A 74 -18.56 -35.34 -25.90
C ASP A 74 -17.86 -34.49 -24.82
N TYR A 75 -17.85 -33.17 -24.98
CA TYR A 75 -17.25 -32.22 -24.02
C TYR A 75 -18.13 -32.00 -22.78
N VAL A 76 -19.46 -32.07 -22.93
CA VAL A 76 -20.39 -32.08 -21.78
C VAL A 76 -20.22 -33.38 -20.99
N SER A 77 -20.13 -34.53 -21.66
CA SER A 77 -19.91 -35.83 -21.03
C SER A 77 -18.56 -35.93 -20.31
N ASP A 78 -17.49 -35.34 -20.86
CA ASP A 78 -16.18 -35.28 -20.21
C ASP A 78 -16.21 -34.35 -18.98
N LEU A 79 -16.94 -33.23 -19.05
CA LEU A 79 -17.17 -32.35 -17.89
C LEU A 79 -18.01 -33.04 -16.81
N GLU A 80 -19.12 -33.70 -17.17
CA GLU A 80 -19.96 -34.48 -16.24
C GLU A 80 -19.13 -35.58 -15.55
N GLN A 81 -18.37 -36.36 -16.30
CA GLN A 81 -17.51 -37.42 -15.76
C GLN A 81 -16.40 -36.86 -14.84
N ARG A 82 -15.86 -35.68 -15.15
CA ARG A 82 -14.89 -34.98 -14.29
C ARG A 82 -15.54 -34.39 -13.03
N VAL A 83 -16.76 -33.86 -13.12
CA VAL A 83 -17.53 -33.40 -11.95
C VAL A 83 -17.82 -34.56 -11.02
N THR A 84 -18.36 -35.68 -11.52
CA THR A 84 -18.60 -36.89 -10.70
C THR A 84 -17.30 -37.44 -10.08
N SER A 85 -16.16 -37.34 -10.78
CA SER A 85 -14.86 -37.69 -10.20
C SER A 85 -14.40 -36.74 -9.09
N VAL A 86 -14.70 -35.44 -9.18
CA VAL A 86 -14.40 -34.46 -8.13
C VAL A 86 -15.34 -34.63 -6.94
N GLU A 87 -16.63 -34.84 -7.18
CA GLU A 87 -17.64 -35.15 -6.16
C GLU A 87 -17.29 -36.44 -5.41
N HIS A 88 -16.89 -37.51 -6.09
CA HIS A 88 -16.43 -38.73 -5.45
C HIS A 88 -15.17 -38.49 -4.60
N ASN A 89 -14.23 -37.67 -5.06
CA ASN A 89 -13.03 -37.33 -4.28
C ASN A 89 -13.37 -36.48 -3.04
N LEU A 90 -14.28 -35.51 -3.17
CA LEU A 90 -14.80 -34.71 -2.04
C LEU A 90 -15.57 -35.57 -1.04
N GLN A 91 -16.43 -36.48 -1.52
CA GLN A 91 -17.17 -37.42 -0.67
C GLN A 91 -16.19 -38.31 0.10
N ARG A 92 -15.17 -38.87 -0.56
CA ARG A 92 -14.14 -39.69 0.10
C ARG A 92 -13.31 -38.90 1.12
N LEU A 93 -13.05 -37.61 0.87
CA LEU A 93 -12.38 -36.73 1.82
C LEU A 93 -13.28 -36.39 3.02
N ASN A 94 -14.59 -36.21 2.79
CA ASN A 94 -15.60 -35.94 3.82
C ASN A 94 -15.84 -37.17 4.71
N ASP A 95 -15.83 -38.38 4.14
CA ASP A 95 -15.94 -39.62 4.90
C ASP A 95 -14.65 -39.94 5.69
N VAL A 96 -13.48 -39.52 5.20
CA VAL A 96 -12.23 -39.47 6.01
C VAL A 96 -12.35 -38.47 7.16
N LEU A 97 -12.88 -37.26 6.93
CA LEU A 97 -13.11 -36.28 8.00
C LEU A 97 -14.07 -36.80 9.07
N LYS A 98 -15.17 -37.47 8.70
CA LYS A 98 -16.10 -38.12 9.66
C LYS A 98 -15.42 -39.24 10.44
N GLY A 99 -14.54 -40.01 9.79
CA GLY A 99 -13.70 -41.02 10.44
C GLY A 99 -12.77 -40.44 11.52
N HIS A 100 -12.33 -39.19 11.36
CA HIS A 100 -11.50 -38.49 12.34
C HIS A 100 -12.29 -37.69 13.39
N LEU A 101 -13.62 -37.58 13.27
CA LEU A 101 -14.48 -36.79 14.17
C LEU A 101 -15.54 -37.64 14.91
N SER A 102 -15.19 -38.88 15.25
CA SER A 102 -16.02 -39.77 16.09
C SER A 102 -15.32 -40.15 17.41
N PRO A 103 -15.41 -39.32 18.48
CA PRO A 103 -14.95 -39.69 19.82
C PRO A 103 -15.82 -40.82 20.42
N CYS A 104 -15.22 -41.62 21.30
CA CYS A 104 -15.91 -42.76 21.93
C CYS A 104 -16.89 -42.32 23.03
N THR A 105 -18.19 -42.58 22.85
CA THR A 105 -19.20 -42.54 23.94
C THR A 105 -20.16 -43.75 23.88
N ASN A 106 -19.61 -44.92 24.19
CA ASN A 106 -20.35 -46.01 24.84
C ASN A 106 -19.77 -46.16 26.27
N ASN A 107 -20.51 -46.61 27.29
CA ASN A 107 -21.78 -47.33 27.25
C ASN A 107 -22.60 -47.16 28.55
N ASN A 108 -23.94 -47.21 28.46
CA ASN A 108 -24.80 -48.17 29.21
C ASN A 108 -26.30 -47.78 29.24
N HIS A 109 -27.12 -48.64 28.61
CA HIS A 109 -28.35 -49.28 29.11
C HIS A 109 -29.07 -48.73 30.38
N THR A 110 -30.42 -48.70 30.50
CA THR A 110 -31.45 -49.52 29.80
C THR A 110 -32.89 -48.95 29.89
N ASN A 111 -33.76 -49.37 28.95
CA ASN A 111 -35.23 -49.63 29.06
C ASN A 111 -36.30 -48.52 29.25
N ALA A 112 -37.06 -48.30 28.16
CA ALA A 112 -38.51 -48.64 28.01
C ALA A 112 -39.62 -47.54 28.00
N ASN A 113 -40.42 -47.58 26.91
CA ASN A 113 -41.86 -47.23 26.75
C ASN A 113 -42.32 -45.74 26.89
N THR A 114 -43.31 -45.20 26.13
CA THR A 114 -44.16 -45.65 24.99
C THR A 114 -44.93 -44.48 24.32
N ASN A 115 -45.15 -44.50 22.98
CA ASN A 115 -46.26 -43.86 22.19
C ASN A 115 -46.38 -42.30 22.17
N ASN A 116 -47.17 -41.55 21.37
CA ASN A 116 -47.85 -41.58 20.02
C ASN A 116 -48.30 -40.10 19.69
N GLY A 117 -48.80 -39.65 18.53
CA GLY A 117 -49.09 -40.19 17.17
C GLY A 117 -50.11 -39.30 16.38
N ALA A 118 -50.09 -39.29 15.02
CA ALA A 118 -50.94 -38.50 14.06
C ALA A 118 -50.69 -36.94 14.03
N MET A 119 -50.71 -36.15 12.93
CA MET A 119 -51.49 -36.03 11.64
C MET A 119 -52.87 -35.33 11.82
N THR A 120 -53.41 -34.41 10.97
CA THR A 120 -53.40 -34.19 9.48
C THR A 120 -53.69 -32.71 9.03
N ASN A 121 -53.42 -32.34 7.74
CA ASN A 121 -54.12 -31.49 6.70
C ASN A 121 -55.12 -30.33 7.09
N ASP A 122 -55.48 -29.26 6.32
CA ASP A 122 -55.14 -28.56 5.02
C ASP A 122 -55.93 -27.19 4.99
N GLY A 123 -55.90 -26.22 4.03
CA GLY A 123 -55.10 -25.93 2.81
C GLY A 123 -55.88 -25.26 1.63
N THR A 124 -55.87 -23.91 1.43
CA THR A 124 -56.57 -23.20 0.29
C THR A 124 -56.00 -21.79 -0.12
N SER A 125 -56.44 -21.21 -1.25
CA SER A 125 -56.01 -19.92 -1.94
C SER A 125 -57.15 -19.45 -2.93
N PRO A 126 -57.06 -18.51 -3.94
CA PRO A 126 -55.95 -17.69 -4.55
C PRO A 126 -56.32 -16.25 -5.09
N ALA A 127 -55.53 -15.69 -6.05
CA ALA A 127 -55.82 -14.63 -7.08
C ALA A 127 -55.76 -13.11 -6.69
N HIS A 128 -55.58 -12.10 -7.58
CA HIS A 128 -55.63 -11.99 -9.08
C HIS A 128 -54.71 -10.86 -9.70
N GLN A 129 -54.92 -10.43 -10.97
CA GLN A 129 -54.02 -9.64 -11.88
C GLN A 129 -54.73 -8.35 -12.47
N PRO A 130 -54.55 -7.75 -13.71
CA PRO A 130 -53.61 -7.90 -14.88
C PRO A 130 -53.23 -6.65 -15.80
N HIS A 131 -52.17 -6.77 -16.64
CA HIS A 131 -52.01 -6.29 -18.08
C HIS A 131 -52.04 -4.75 -18.50
N ILE A 132 -51.67 -4.19 -19.71
CA ILE A 132 -50.83 -4.49 -20.95
C ILE A 132 -50.64 -3.20 -21.88
N ALA A 133 -49.72 -3.21 -22.90
CA ALA A 133 -49.69 -2.42 -24.20
C ALA A 133 -49.20 -0.92 -24.28
N HIS A 134 -48.70 -0.32 -25.41
CA HIS A 134 -48.13 -0.76 -26.73
C HIS A 134 -47.45 0.39 -27.60
N SER A 135 -46.35 0.11 -28.33
CA SER A 135 -46.07 0.45 -29.79
C SER A 135 -45.85 1.95 -30.26
N ILE A 136 -45.34 2.40 -31.46
CA ILE A 136 -44.65 1.83 -32.68
C ILE A 136 -44.00 2.89 -33.67
N THR A 137 -42.79 2.64 -34.27
CA THR A 137 -42.22 3.09 -35.61
C THR A 137 -41.97 4.61 -35.99
N VAL A 138 -41.25 5.10 -37.05
CA VAL A 138 -40.18 4.68 -38.05
C VAL A 138 -39.66 5.91 -38.88
N ALA A 139 -38.41 5.90 -39.44
CA ALA A 139 -37.97 6.43 -40.79
C ALA A 139 -36.58 7.17 -40.86
N SER A 140 -36.00 7.28 -42.07
CA SER A 140 -34.69 7.93 -42.41
C SER A 140 -34.57 8.14 -43.95
N PRO A 141 -33.79 9.11 -44.51
CA PRO A 141 -32.56 8.72 -45.26
C PRO A 141 -31.43 9.78 -45.54
N ARG A 142 -30.19 9.29 -45.80
CA ARG A 142 -29.13 9.84 -46.74
C ARG A 142 -28.43 11.19 -46.38
N SER A 143 -27.25 11.61 -46.89
CA SER A 143 -26.23 11.07 -47.86
C SER A 143 -24.80 11.69 -47.64
N ALA A 144 -23.76 11.26 -48.39
CA ALA A 144 -22.32 11.67 -48.33
C ALA A 144 -21.91 12.65 -49.49
N PRO A 145 -20.63 12.93 -49.93
CA PRO A 145 -19.27 12.47 -49.51
C PRO A 145 -18.03 13.46 -49.64
N ARG A 146 -16.80 12.98 -49.27
CA ARG A 146 -15.42 13.43 -49.69
C ARG A 146 -14.92 14.84 -49.22
N THR A 147 -13.62 15.12 -49.03
CA THR A 147 -12.40 14.96 -49.89
C THR A 147 -11.13 14.38 -49.18
N LYS A 148 -9.92 14.54 -49.76
CA LYS A 148 -8.59 14.06 -49.31
C LYS A 148 -7.53 15.19 -49.44
N ASP A 149 -6.44 15.11 -48.65
CA ASP A 149 -5.02 15.04 -49.11
C ASP A 149 -4.05 15.15 -47.90
N THR A 150 -3.35 14.06 -47.52
CA THR A 150 -1.93 13.69 -47.82
C THR A 150 -0.83 14.54 -47.15
N GLY A 151 -0.07 13.96 -46.21
CA GLY A 151 1.19 14.54 -45.72
C GLY A 151 1.81 13.86 -44.48
N ALA A 152 2.87 13.08 -44.69
CA ALA A 152 3.92 12.63 -43.74
C ALA A 152 3.55 11.89 -42.42
N GLU A 153 4.33 10.83 -42.15
CA GLU A 153 4.27 10.00 -40.95
C GLU A 153 5.05 10.61 -39.78
N THR A 154 4.61 10.39 -38.53
CA THR A 154 5.31 9.50 -37.56
C THR A 154 4.57 9.46 -36.21
N CYS A 155 4.88 8.45 -35.38
CA CYS A 155 4.20 8.18 -34.11
C CYS A 155 5.12 8.43 -32.91
N ALA A 156 4.61 9.09 -31.87
CA ALA A 156 5.28 9.22 -30.58
C ALA A 156 4.27 9.17 -29.42
N THR A 157 4.21 8.04 -28.72
CA THR A 157 3.48 7.90 -27.45
C THR A 157 4.34 8.42 -26.29
N GLY A 158 3.80 9.32 -25.47
CA GLY A 158 4.45 9.82 -24.25
C GLY A 158 3.52 9.76 -23.04
N LEU A 159 3.70 8.72 -22.22
CA LEU A 159 3.26 8.70 -20.81
C LEU A 159 4.54 8.78 -19.98
N GLU A 160 4.65 9.76 -19.09
CA GLU A 160 5.73 9.83 -18.11
C GLU A 160 5.25 9.31 -16.75
N GLU A 161 6.20 8.84 -15.92
CA GLU A 161 5.90 8.13 -14.68
C GLU A 161 5.88 9.04 -13.44
N PRO A 162 5.12 8.69 -12.37
CA PRO A 162 5.11 9.46 -11.12
C PRO A 162 6.44 9.37 -10.37
N HIS A 163 6.74 10.39 -9.54
CA HIS A 163 7.92 10.40 -8.67
C HIS A 163 7.71 9.62 -7.35
N ASP A 164 8.82 9.18 -6.75
CA ASP A 164 8.84 8.37 -5.52
C ASP A 164 8.57 9.21 -4.25
N GLU A 165 7.36 9.16 -3.66
CA GLU A 165 7.09 9.69 -2.29
C GLU A 165 7.17 8.61 -1.17
N ASP A 166 7.37 7.32 -1.48
CA ASP A 166 7.41 6.20 -0.51
C ASP A 166 8.83 5.86 0.06
N ALA A 167 9.70 6.86 0.18
CA ALA A 167 11.14 6.68 0.40
C ALA A 167 11.60 6.31 1.84
N SER A 168 10.71 6.09 2.81
CA SER A 168 11.10 5.81 4.21
C SER A 168 11.54 4.36 4.48
N THR A 169 11.18 3.41 3.62
CA THR A 169 11.66 2.01 3.73
C THR A 169 12.89 1.79 2.84
N ASN A 170 14.06 2.01 3.43
CA ASN A 170 15.35 1.76 2.80
C ASN A 170 15.54 0.30 2.37
N GLY A 171 16.45 0.07 1.41
CA GLY A 171 16.79 -1.22 0.85
C GLY A 171 17.00 -2.33 1.90
N MET A 172 16.55 -3.55 1.58
CA MET A 172 16.64 -4.72 2.47
C MET A 172 15.95 -4.59 3.84
N ALA A 173 14.80 -3.89 3.89
CA ALA A 173 13.94 -3.72 5.08
C ALA A 173 14.58 -2.91 6.22
N MET A 174 15.35 -1.89 5.86
CA MET A 174 16.13 -1.08 6.79
C MET A 174 15.34 0.16 7.24
N THR A 175 14.14 -0.04 7.79
CA THR A 175 13.37 1.03 8.47
C THR A 175 13.94 1.26 9.86
N PHE A 176 14.37 2.50 10.11
CA PHE A 176 14.61 2.97 11.47
C PHE A 176 13.25 3.15 12.16
N ILE A 177 13.11 2.64 13.39
CA ILE A 177 11.82 2.52 14.06
C ILE A 177 11.36 3.88 14.61
N GLU A 178 10.82 4.70 13.71
CA GLU A 178 10.24 6.02 14.01
C GLU A 178 8.89 6.24 13.29
N GLU A 179 8.58 5.48 12.22
CA GLU A 179 7.26 5.48 11.57
C GLU A 179 6.44 4.21 11.86
N LYS A 180 5.15 4.37 12.18
CA LYS A 180 4.15 3.27 12.16
C LYS A 180 3.76 2.91 10.72
N THR A 181 4.64 2.20 10.01
CA THR A 181 4.35 1.71 8.65
C THR A 181 3.22 0.67 8.67
N SER A 182 2.30 0.72 7.70
CA SER A 182 1.25 -0.29 7.51
C SER A 182 1.72 -1.55 6.77
N ALA A 183 3.03 -1.79 6.70
CA ALA A 183 3.63 -2.93 6.01
C ALA A 183 3.88 -4.08 6.99
N PHE A 184 3.54 -5.31 6.61
CA PHE A 184 3.85 -6.51 7.38
C PHE A 184 5.36 -6.81 7.33
N TYR A 185 5.92 -7.10 8.52
CA TYR A 185 7.31 -7.46 8.78
C TYR A 185 7.36 -8.57 9.86
N GLY A 186 7.37 -9.84 9.42
CA GLY A 186 7.41 -11.02 10.28
C GLY A 186 8.72 -11.22 11.04
N GLU A 187 8.75 -12.26 11.90
CA GLU A 187 9.76 -12.45 12.95
C GLU A 187 11.21 -12.57 12.45
N ALA A 188 11.43 -13.09 11.24
CA ALA A 188 12.77 -13.18 10.65
C ALA A 188 13.43 -11.81 10.40
N SER A 189 12.63 -10.75 10.19
CA SER A 189 13.08 -9.40 9.85
C SER A 189 13.99 -8.78 10.92
N ASN A 190 14.82 -7.81 10.55
CA ASN A 190 15.60 -7.05 11.54
C ASN A 190 14.72 -6.13 12.39
N ILE A 191 13.60 -5.67 11.85
CA ILE A 191 12.66 -4.74 12.49
C ILE A 191 12.10 -5.36 13.79
N ASN A 192 11.59 -6.60 13.73
CA ASN A 192 11.06 -7.28 14.91
C ASN A 192 12.13 -7.49 16.01
N PHE A 193 13.37 -7.80 15.63
CA PHE A 193 14.47 -7.95 16.58
C PHE A 193 14.86 -6.62 17.23
N THR A 194 14.90 -5.52 16.48
CA THR A 194 15.17 -4.20 17.06
C THR A 194 14.03 -3.71 17.96
N GLN A 195 12.77 -4.07 17.68
CA GLN A 195 11.67 -3.84 18.62
C GLN A 195 11.89 -4.58 19.96
N LEU A 196 12.40 -5.82 19.92
CA LEU A 196 12.78 -6.55 21.14
C LEU A 196 13.93 -5.86 21.88
N LEU A 197 14.97 -5.38 21.18
CA LEU A 197 16.09 -4.63 21.79
C LEU A 197 15.60 -3.35 22.47
N PHE A 198 14.68 -2.58 21.87
CA PHE A 198 14.08 -1.41 22.51
C PHE A 198 13.27 -1.77 23.77
N ARG A 199 12.50 -2.86 23.75
CA ARG A 199 11.76 -3.32 24.93
C ARG A 199 12.70 -3.70 26.08
N ALA A 200 13.80 -4.39 25.77
CA ALA A 200 14.85 -4.71 26.75
C ALA A 200 15.49 -3.44 27.35
N VAL A 201 15.90 -2.49 26.51
CA VAL A 201 16.46 -1.19 26.94
C VAL A 201 15.48 -0.41 27.83
N ALA A 202 14.19 -0.42 27.51
CA ALA A 202 13.16 0.23 28.32
C ALA A 202 13.04 -0.37 29.73
N THR A 203 13.03 -1.71 29.84
CA THR A 203 13.01 -2.42 31.13
C THR A 203 14.24 -2.07 31.99
N VAL A 204 15.43 -2.01 31.39
CA VAL A 204 16.69 -1.68 32.09
C VAL A 204 16.63 -0.31 32.78
N HIS A 205 15.97 0.67 32.17
CA HIS A 205 15.92 2.05 32.66
C HIS A 205 14.79 2.33 33.64
N GLN A 206 14.06 1.30 34.12
CA GLN A 206 12.91 1.42 35.03
C GLN A 206 11.83 2.40 34.55
N ALA A 207 11.76 2.63 33.24
CA ALA A 207 10.70 3.43 32.65
C ALA A 207 9.38 2.64 32.74
N THR A 208 8.35 3.23 33.36
CA THR A 208 6.97 2.73 33.20
C THR A 208 6.63 2.61 31.71
N PRO A 209 5.70 1.74 31.28
CA PRO A 209 5.41 1.54 29.86
C PRO A 209 5.10 2.83 29.07
N ALA A 210 4.52 3.84 29.72
CA ALA A 210 4.32 5.17 29.16
C ALA A 210 5.63 5.99 29.04
N ALA A 211 6.51 5.93 30.05
CA ALA A 211 7.82 6.59 30.02
C ALA A 211 8.79 5.92 29.02
N ALA A 212 8.63 4.63 28.73
CA ALA A 212 9.35 3.95 27.65
C ALA A 212 9.02 4.57 26.29
N SER A 213 7.73 4.83 26.02
CA SER A 213 7.28 5.54 24.81
C SER A 213 7.83 6.96 24.75
N SER A 214 7.72 7.74 25.83
CA SER A 214 8.21 9.12 25.82
C SER A 214 9.74 9.26 25.81
N THR A 215 10.48 8.22 26.21
CA THR A 215 11.95 8.16 26.01
C THR A 215 12.31 7.83 24.56
N ILE A 216 11.52 7.01 23.88
CA ILE A 216 11.67 6.78 22.43
C ILE A 216 11.37 8.07 21.65
N GLU A 217 10.31 8.80 22.01
CA GLU A 217 9.92 10.10 21.42
C GLU A 217 10.95 11.21 21.72
N LYS A 218 11.43 11.36 22.96
CA LYS A 218 12.50 12.33 23.26
C LYS A 218 13.82 11.99 22.57
N ALA A 219 14.09 10.71 22.29
CA ALA A 219 15.23 10.31 21.48
C ALA A 219 15.03 10.55 19.98
N SER A 220 13.79 10.62 19.47
CA SER A 220 13.53 11.00 18.06
C SER A 220 13.65 12.51 17.83
N ALA A 221 13.29 13.33 18.82
CA ALA A 221 13.47 14.79 18.78
C ALA A 221 14.94 15.25 18.65
N LEU A 222 15.91 14.36 18.91
CA LEU A 222 17.34 14.60 18.67
C LEU A 222 17.84 14.01 17.34
N GLY A 223 17.01 13.26 16.61
CA GLY A 223 17.32 12.69 15.30
C GLY A 223 17.15 13.68 14.14
N GLU A 224 16.16 14.58 14.23
CA GLU A 224 15.88 15.57 13.17
C GLU A 224 17.09 16.46 12.85
N GLY A 225 17.91 16.78 13.86
CA GLY A 225 19.13 17.58 13.71
C GLY A 225 20.21 16.97 12.80
N VAL A 226 20.20 15.66 12.56
CA VAL A 226 21.16 14.99 11.64
C VAL A 226 20.63 14.93 10.20
N VAL A 227 19.30 14.99 10.02
CA VAL A 227 18.66 14.94 8.68
C VAL A 227 18.50 16.35 8.09
N ALA A 228 18.36 17.38 8.91
CA ALA A 228 18.08 18.76 8.47
C ALA A 228 19.24 19.43 7.68
N SER A 229 20.50 19.03 7.89
CA SER A 229 21.68 19.81 7.49
C SER A 229 22.22 19.59 6.07
N LEU A 230 21.61 18.73 5.24
CA LEU A 230 22.09 18.44 3.87
C LEU A 230 21.09 18.75 2.74
N SER A 231 20.05 19.54 3.04
CA SER A 231 19.13 20.08 2.02
C SER A 231 19.74 21.24 1.21
N GLN A 232 20.86 21.83 1.65
CA GLN A 232 21.63 22.82 0.87
C GLN A 232 22.51 22.18 -0.22
N ALA A 233 21.87 21.53 -1.19
CA ALA A 233 22.46 21.37 -2.51
C ALA A 233 22.22 22.64 -3.34
N GLN A 234 23.00 23.70 -3.07
CA GLN A 234 22.90 24.96 -3.83
C GLN A 234 23.16 24.76 -5.33
N ASN A 235 22.57 25.65 -6.14
CA ASN A 235 22.81 25.72 -7.59
C ASN A 235 24.31 25.90 -7.90
N ILE A 236 24.92 24.90 -8.54
CA ILE A 236 26.07 25.13 -9.41
C ILE A 236 25.50 25.27 -10.83
N GLY A 237 25.58 26.48 -11.39
CA GLY A 237 25.02 26.79 -12.69
C GLY A 237 25.74 26.04 -13.83
N GLY A 238 25.00 25.18 -14.54
CA GLY A 238 25.50 24.42 -15.69
C GLY A 238 24.44 24.31 -16.78
N LEU A 239 24.50 25.21 -17.77
CA LEU A 239 23.53 25.31 -18.86
C LEU A 239 23.51 24.03 -19.72
N SER A 240 22.54 23.15 -19.47
CA SER A 240 22.39 21.86 -20.15
C SER A 240 21.02 21.76 -20.81
N THR A 241 20.99 21.40 -22.09
CA THR A 241 19.78 21.51 -22.95
C THR A 241 18.86 20.28 -22.89
N PRO A 242 17.57 20.39 -23.31
CA PRO A 242 16.55 19.32 -23.19
C PRO A 242 16.75 18.01 -23.98
N LEU A 243 17.96 17.70 -24.43
CA LEU A 243 18.27 16.56 -25.32
C LEU A 243 18.53 15.23 -24.60
N GLU A 244 18.81 15.24 -23.30
CA GLU A 244 19.32 14.06 -22.58
C GLU A 244 18.28 12.99 -22.21
N LEU A 245 16.98 13.30 -22.28
CA LEU A 245 15.91 12.44 -21.76
C LEU A 245 15.33 11.42 -22.76
N SER A 246 15.84 11.34 -24.00
CA SER A 246 15.38 10.31 -24.95
C SER A 246 15.58 8.90 -24.38
N PRO A 247 14.54 8.03 -24.32
CA PRO A 247 14.67 6.65 -23.86
C PRO A 247 15.62 5.79 -24.71
N THR A 248 15.97 6.26 -25.91
CA THR A 248 16.92 5.58 -26.83
C THR A 248 18.29 6.25 -26.86
N ALA A 249 18.53 7.32 -26.09
CA ALA A 249 19.84 7.91 -25.96
C ALA A 249 20.80 6.94 -25.25
N LEU A 250 21.93 6.68 -25.89
CA LEU A 250 23.04 5.91 -25.36
C LEU A 250 24.21 6.85 -25.03
N PRO A 251 25.06 6.50 -24.05
CA PRO A 251 26.27 7.27 -23.76
C PRO A 251 27.34 7.04 -24.85
N SER A 252 28.55 7.59 -24.65
CA SER A 252 29.66 7.34 -25.59
C SER A 252 29.97 5.84 -25.69
N VAL A 253 30.62 5.43 -26.78
CA VAL A 253 30.94 4.01 -27.01
C VAL A 253 31.95 3.51 -25.96
N GLU A 254 32.88 4.37 -25.58
CA GLU A 254 33.89 4.16 -24.54
C GLU A 254 33.25 4.05 -23.16
N GLU A 255 32.25 4.89 -22.86
CA GLU A 255 31.47 4.79 -21.63
C GLU A 255 30.62 3.51 -21.59
N MET A 256 30.01 3.12 -22.71
CA MET A 256 29.26 1.85 -22.82
C MET A 256 30.17 0.63 -22.61
N ASP A 257 31.34 0.60 -23.26
CA ASP A 257 32.34 -0.47 -23.08
C ASP A 257 32.77 -0.56 -21.60
N SER A 258 33.06 0.59 -20.96
CA SER A 258 33.45 0.68 -19.55
C SER A 258 32.35 0.17 -18.60
N LEU A 259 31.12 0.68 -18.71
CA LEU A 259 30.00 0.26 -17.86
C LEU A 259 29.65 -1.23 -18.05
N LEU A 260 29.78 -1.76 -19.28
CA LEU A 260 29.57 -3.18 -19.56
C LEU A 260 30.66 -4.06 -18.91
N ASN A 261 31.91 -3.60 -18.87
CA ASN A 261 33.00 -4.25 -18.14
C ASN A 261 32.74 -4.24 -16.62
N ILE A 262 32.47 -3.05 -16.06
CA ILE A 262 32.17 -2.88 -14.62
C ILE A 262 31.03 -3.81 -14.18
N TYR A 263 29.96 -3.93 -14.96
CA TYR A 263 28.87 -4.87 -14.66
C TYR A 263 29.35 -6.33 -14.59
N PHE A 264 30.06 -6.81 -15.61
CA PHE A 264 30.49 -8.21 -15.67
C PHE A 264 31.62 -8.56 -14.70
N GLU A 265 32.42 -7.59 -14.26
CA GLU A 265 33.48 -7.74 -13.24
C GLU A 265 32.96 -7.64 -11.79
N THR A 266 31.72 -7.16 -11.60
CA THR A 266 31.09 -7.01 -10.28
C THR A 266 29.78 -7.80 -10.18
N ALA A 267 28.67 -7.22 -10.61
CA ALA A 267 27.32 -7.75 -10.50
C ALA A 267 27.11 -9.06 -11.27
N GLY A 268 27.58 -9.14 -12.51
CA GLY A 268 27.41 -10.32 -13.37
C GLY A 268 28.11 -11.57 -12.84
N VAL A 269 29.15 -11.40 -12.02
CA VAL A 269 29.83 -12.51 -11.31
C VAL A 269 28.95 -13.07 -10.20
N VAL A 270 28.33 -12.19 -9.42
CA VAL A 270 27.51 -12.55 -8.25
C VAL A 270 26.12 -13.05 -8.67
N PHE A 271 25.62 -12.59 -9.82
CA PHE A 271 24.32 -12.94 -10.38
C PHE A 271 24.44 -13.32 -11.87
N PRO A 272 24.99 -14.50 -12.22
CA PRO A 272 25.32 -14.87 -13.60
C PRO A 272 24.09 -15.40 -14.39
N PHE A 273 23.00 -14.62 -14.44
CA PHE A 273 21.80 -14.95 -15.23
C PHE A 273 21.86 -14.43 -16.68
N ILE A 274 22.73 -13.45 -16.96
CA ILE A 274 22.98 -12.91 -18.32
C ILE A 274 24.27 -13.53 -18.87
N HIS A 275 24.21 -14.16 -20.05
CA HIS A 275 25.40 -14.71 -20.69
C HIS A 275 26.27 -13.61 -21.31
N GLN A 276 27.49 -13.45 -20.79
CA GLN A 276 28.41 -12.37 -21.15
C GLN A 276 28.72 -12.32 -22.64
N GLU A 277 29.05 -13.47 -23.25
CA GLU A 277 29.41 -13.51 -24.67
C GLU A 277 28.22 -13.16 -25.58
N THR A 278 27.02 -13.65 -25.26
CA THR A 278 25.79 -13.34 -26.02
C THR A 278 25.45 -11.86 -25.92
N MET A 279 25.59 -11.26 -24.73
CA MET A 279 25.38 -9.83 -24.51
C MET A 279 26.43 -9.00 -25.28
N ARG A 280 27.72 -9.31 -25.15
CA ARG A 280 28.81 -8.60 -25.84
C ARG A 280 28.74 -8.76 -27.35
N LYS A 281 28.40 -9.94 -27.88
CA LYS A 281 28.16 -10.17 -29.31
C LYS A 281 27.03 -9.29 -29.84
N THR A 282 25.88 -9.30 -29.17
CA THR A 282 24.70 -8.48 -29.57
C THR A 282 25.06 -6.99 -29.51
N TYR A 283 25.80 -6.56 -28.48
CA TYR A 283 26.32 -5.20 -28.36
C TYR A 283 27.27 -4.83 -29.51
N SER A 284 28.23 -5.69 -29.87
CA SER A 284 29.14 -5.47 -31.00
C SER A 284 28.41 -5.41 -32.34
N GLU A 285 27.41 -6.27 -32.55
CA GLU A 285 26.56 -6.23 -33.74
C GLU A 285 25.76 -4.91 -33.84
N CYS A 286 25.21 -4.42 -32.72
CA CYS A 286 24.56 -3.11 -32.66
C CYS A 286 25.53 -1.92 -32.81
N ARG A 287 26.76 -2.03 -32.28
CA ARG A 287 27.83 -1.02 -32.45
C ARG A 287 28.26 -0.87 -33.90
N LEU A 288 28.34 -1.97 -34.66
CA LEU A 288 28.71 -1.96 -36.07
C LEU A 288 27.56 -1.54 -37.01
N ASN A 289 26.32 -1.95 -36.72
CA ASN A 289 25.16 -1.73 -37.61
C ASN A 289 24.23 -0.58 -37.18
N GLY A 290 24.55 0.10 -36.08
CA GLY A 290 23.72 1.13 -35.46
C GLY A 290 22.67 0.55 -34.49
N PHE A 291 22.54 1.19 -33.33
CA PHE A 291 21.60 0.79 -32.28
C PHE A 291 20.12 1.00 -32.64
N THR A 292 19.80 1.67 -33.75
CA THR A 292 18.43 1.90 -34.24
C THR A 292 17.65 0.63 -34.55
N ARG A 293 18.34 -0.50 -34.76
CA ARG A 293 17.75 -1.83 -34.99
C ARG A 293 17.70 -2.71 -33.74
N ALA A 294 18.15 -2.20 -32.58
CA ALA A 294 18.15 -2.95 -31.32
C ALA A 294 16.71 -3.19 -30.82
N ARG A 295 16.46 -4.39 -30.28
CA ARG A 295 15.13 -4.74 -29.74
C ARG A 295 14.90 -3.99 -28.42
N ARG A 296 13.71 -3.39 -28.25
CA ARG A 296 13.35 -2.52 -27.11
C ARG A 296 13.58 -3.19 -25.75
N THR A 297 13.31 -4.49 -25.65
CA THR A 297 13.59 -5.36 -24.49
C THR A 297 15.08 -5.44 -24.15
N TRP A 298 15.91 -5.71 -25.15
CA TRP A 298 17.37 -5.79 -25.02
C TRP A 298 17.97 -4.41 -24.67
N LEU A 299 17.49 -3.34 -25.29
CA LEU A 299 17.94 -1.97 -24.99
C LEU A 299 17.58 -1.53 -23.57
N GLY A 300 16.40 -1.93 -23.05
CA GLY A 300 16.03 -1.71 -21.65
C GLY A 300 16.87 -2.53 -20.68
N THR A 301 17.21 -3.77 -21.05
CA THR A 301 18.14 -4.63 -20.29
C THR A 301 19.54 -4.01 -20.23
N LEU A 302 20.04 -3.47 -21.35
CA LEU A 302 21.33 -2.78 -21.44
C LEU A 302 21.36 -1.49 -20.59
N ASN A 303 20.29 -0.69 -20.63
CA ASN A 303 20.18 0.48 -19.74
C ASN A 303 20.15 0.08 -18.25
N MET A 304 19.48 -1.02 -17.88
CA MET A 304 19.56 -1.52 -16.50
C MET A 304 20.95 -2.03 -16.11
N ILE A 305 21.70 -2.63 -17.04
CA ILE A 305 23.12 -2.97 -16.85
C ILE A 305 23.94 -1.71 -16.56
N PHE A 306 23.75 -0.64 -17.34
CA PHE A 306 24.44 0.64 -17.16
C PHE A 306 24.05 1.36 -15.85
N ALA A 307 22.77 1.30 -15.44
CA ALA A 307 22.33 1.80 -14.14
C ALA A 307 23.05 1.08 -12.99
N PHE A 308 23.03 -0.25 -13.00
CA PHE A 308 23.65 -1.05 -11.95
C PHE A 308 25.18 -0.89 -11.94
N ALA A 309 25.83 -0.83 -13.10
CA ALA A 309 27.26 -0.50 -13.21
C ALA A 309 27.59 0.90 -12.66
N SER A 310 26.78 1.92 -12.97
CA SER A 310 26.97 3.29 -12.46
C SER A 310 26.89 3.40 -10.94
N SER A 311 26.24 2.44 -10.27
CA SER A 311 26.21 2.36 -8.80
C SER A 311 27.57 1.90 -8.22
N PHE A 312 28.39 1.20 -9.01
CA PHE A 312 29.72 0.69 -8.62
C PHE A 312 30.89 1.48 -9.25
N ASP A 313 30.63 2.27 -10.29
CA ASP A 313 31.61 3.13 -10.97
C ASP A 313 32.07 4.30 -10.08
N ARG A 314 33.04 4.00 -9.21
CA ARG A 314 33.83 4.96 -8.43
C ARG A 314 35.21 5.15 -9.09
N GLY A 315 35.23 5.77 -10.27
CA GLY A 315 36.40 6.56 -10.67
C GLY A 315 36.65 7.67 -9.63
N ASP A 316 37.92 8.03 -9.40
CA ASP A 316 38.41 8.74 -8.20
C ASP A 316 37.90 10.20 -7.97
N ALA A 317 36.86 10.62 -8.71
CA ALA A 317 36.24 11.96 -8.64
C ALA A 317 34.70 11.94 -8.68
N ALA A 318 34.04 10.81 -8.43
CA ALA A 318 32.59 10.65 -8.54
C ALA A 318 31.89 10.42 -7.18
N SER A 319 31.24 11.47 -6.67
CA SER A 319 30.47 11.42 -5.42
C SER A 319 29.30 10.42 -5.46
N ALA A 320 28.84 9.95 -4.30
CA ALA A 320 27.68 9.06 -4.18
C ALA A 320 26.43 9.66 -4.83
N LYS A 321 26.20 10.97 -4.64
CA LYS A 321 25.15 11.72 -5.33
C LYS A 321 25.28 11.62 -6.86
N LYS A 322 26.47 11.90 -7.41
CA LYS A 322 26.71 11.85 -8.86
C LYS A 322 26.57 10.45 -9.45
N ARG A 323 27.00 9.40 -8.72
CA ARG A 323 26.77 7.99 -9.07
C ARG A 323 25.29 7.64 -9.09
N PHE A 324 24.53 8.06 -8.08
CA PHE A 324 23.08 7.87 -8.01
C PHE A 324 22.35 8.59 -9.14
N GLU A 325 22.68 9.85 -9.42
CA GLU A 325 22.10 10.64 -10.52
C GLU A 325 22.32 9.95 -11.88
N ARG A 326 23.56 9.56 -12.20
CA ARG A 326 23.91 8.82 -13.43
C ARG A 326 23.21 7.46 -13.52
N SER A 327 23.14 6.72 -12.40
CA SER A 327 22.36 5.48 -12.32
C SER A 327 20.87 5.71 -12.57
N ASN A 328 20.30 6.80 -12.06
CA ASN A 328 18.87 7.10 -12.18
C ASN A 328 18.49 7.55 -13.60
N VAL A 329 19.41 8.16 -14.37
CA VAL A 329 19.21 8.44 -15.80
C VAL A 329 19.04 7.13 -16.58
N PHE A 330 19.96 6.18 -16.43
CA PHE A 330 19.86 4.88 -17.10
C PHE A 330 18.65 4.06 -16.62
N TYR A 331 18.32 4.11 -15.33
CA TYR A 331 17.09 3.53 -14.79
C TYR A 331 15.85 4.09 -15.49
N LYS A 332 15.67 5.42 -15.52
CA LYS A 332 14.52 6.07 -16.17
C LYS A 332 14.41 5.72 -17.66
N ARG A 333 15.53 5.68 -18.40
CA ARG A 333 15.54 5.21 -19.80
C ARG A 333 15.07 3.75 -19.89
N ALA A 334 15.54 2.87 -19.00
CA ALA A 334 15.12 1.46 -19.00
C ALA A 334 13.62 1.27 -18.70
N ILE A 335 13.05 1.99 -17.72
CA ILE A 335 11.61 1.88 -17.43
C ILE A 335 10.77 2.47 -18.57
N ALA A 336 11.15 3.62 -19.15
CA ALA A 336 10.49 4.16 -20.34
C ALA A 336 10.55 3.20 -21.56
N LEU A 337 11.60 2.37 -21.67
CA LEU A 337 11.67 1.30 -22.67
C LEU A 337 10.80 0.09 -22.31
N CYS A 338 10.78 -0.37 -21.05
CA CYS A 338 10.29 -1.72 -20.70
C CYS A 338 9.21 -1.82 -19.59
N GLY A 339 8.91 -0.75 -18.83
CA GLY A 339 7.98 -0.79 -17.69
C GLY A 339 6.57 -1.26 -18.07
N GLU A 340 5.93 -0.63 -19.04
CA GLU A 340 4.64 -1.11 -19.58
C GLU A 340 4.75 -2.42 -20.35
N LEU A 341 5.90 -2.69 -20.99
CA LEU A 341 6.12 -3.90 -21.77
C LEU A 341 6.19 -5.15 -20.86
N SER A 342 6.82 -5.03 -19.70
CA SER A 342 6.96 -6.10 -18.70
C SER A 342 5.65 -6.52 -18.04
N LYS A 343 4.62 -5.66 -18.09
CA LYS A 343 3.25 -5.98 -17.64
C LYS A 343 2.44 -6.75 -18.69
N ARG A 344 2.89 -6.76 -19.96
CA ARG A 344 2.11 -7.22 -21.14
C ARG A 344 2.79 -8.33 -21.95
N VAL A 345 4.12 -8.47 -21.85
CA VAL A 345 4.92 -9.39 -22.68
C VAL A 345 5.83 -10.27 -21.81
N ILE A 346 5.66 -11.58 -21.93
CA ILE A 346 6.43 -12.58 -21.20
C ILE A 346 7.56 -13.06 -22.11
N SER A 347 8.81 -12.73 -21.75
CA SER A 347 10.02 -13.14 -22.48
C SER A 347 11.23 -13.22 -21.54
N LEU A 348 12.26 -14.00 -21.91
CA LEU A 348 13.45 -14.17 -21.07
C LEU A 348 14.18 -12.84 -20.84
N GLU A 349 14.20 -11.95 -21.83
CA GLU A 349 14.78 -10.61 -21.70
C GLU A 349 13.98 -9.72 -20.75
N ILE A 350 12.64 -9.80 -20.75
CA ILE A 350 11.81 -9.11 -19.74
C ILE A 350 12.10 -9.66 -18.34
N VAL A 351 12.30 -10.98 -18.17
CA VAL A 351 12.73 -11.56 -16.89
C VAL A 351 14.11 -11.04 -16.48
N HIS A 352 15.07 -10.96 -17.39
CA HIS A 352 16.41 -10.41 -17.12
C HIS A 352 16.38 -8.93 -16.74
N TYR A 353 15.64 -8.11 -17.48
CA TYR A 353 15.38 -6.70 -17.17
C TYR A 353 14.73 -6.56 -15.78
N LEU A 354 13.69 -7.33 -15.47
CA LEU A 354 13.00 -7.25 -14.18
C LEU A 354 13.90 -7.70 -13.00
N ILE A 355 14.75 -8.70 -13.17
CA ILE A 355 15.74 -9.09 -12.14
C ILE A 355 16.71 -7.92 -11.87
N LEU A 356 17.19 -7.23 -12.91
CA LEU A 356 18.04 -6.04 -12.73
C LEU A 356 17.28 -4.90 -12.03
N VAL A 357 15.99 -4.69 -12.33
CA VAL A 357 15.15 -3.70 -11.62
C VAL A 357 15.00 -4.07 -10.15
N VAL A 358 14.77 -5.34 -9.81
CA VAL A 358 14.71 -5.81 -8.40
C VAL A 358 16.05 -5.57 -7.70
N LEU A 359 17.18 -5.96 -8.31
CA LEU A 359 18.51 -5.77 -7.75
C LEU A 359 18.87 -4.28 -7.55
N HIS A 360 18.47 -3.40 -8.47
CA HIS A 360 18.67 -1.95 -8.33
C HIS A 360 17.76 -1.33 -7.26
N CYS A 361 16.49 -1.73 -7.19
CA CYS A 361 15.55 -1.24 -6.17
C CYS A 361 15.85 -1.79 -4.77
N GLN A 362 16.54 -2.94 -4.65
CA GLN A 362 17.11 -3.44 -3.39
C GLN A 362 18.24 -2.55 -2.85
N GLY A 363 19.03 -1.92 -3.73
CA GLY A 363 20.14 -1.04 -3.38
C GLY A 363 19.76 0.43 -3.19
N THR A 364 18.47 0.77 -3.24
CA THR A 364 17.95 2.15 -3.12
C THR A 364 16.76 2.19 -2.15
N GLN A 365 16.11 3.35 -1.99
CA GLN A 365 14.95 3.54 -1.10
C GLN A 365 13.62 3.01 -1.69
N ARG A 366 13.68 2.14 -2.72
CA ARG A 366 12.55 1.65 -3.52
C ARG A 366 12.13 0.21 -3.16
N SER A 367 12.20 -0.13 -1.88
CA SER A 367 11.94 -1.49 -1.36
C SER A 367 10.57 -2.09 -1.76
N VAL A 368 9.50 -1.28 -1.75
CA VAL A 368 8.15 -1.70 -2.19
C VAL A 368 8.13 -2.04 -3.68
N GLN A 369 8.84 -1.27 -4.50
CA GLN A 369 9.00 -1.56 -5.93
C GLN A 369 9.87 -2.81 -6.16
N ALA A 370 10.90 -3.04 -5.34
CA ALA A 370 11.68 -4.28 -5.41
C ALA A 370 10.80 -5.52 -5.14
N TRP A 371 9.94 -5.48 -4.11
CA TRP A 371 9.00 -6.56 -3.81
C TRP A 371 7.97 -6.78 -4.92
N ASN A 372 7.34 -5.70 -5.41
CA ASN A 372 6.30 -5.80 -6.43
C ASN A 372 6.85 -6.28 -7.79
N ASN A 373 8.04 -5.81 -8.19
CA ASN A 373 8.72 -6.30 -9.38
C ASN A 373 9.21 -7.76 -9.21
N HIS A 374 9.66 -8.17 -8.03
CA HIS A 374 10.03 -9.57 -7.76
C HIS A 374 8.83 -10.53 -7.92
N GLY A 375 7.64 -10.14 -7.43
CA GLY A 375 6.42 -10.88 -7.71
C GLY A 375 6.09 -11.00 -9.21
N LEU A 376 6.45 -9.99 -10.02
CA LEU A 376 6.31 -10.03 -11.49
C LEU A 376 7.41 -10.88 -12.17
N VAL A 377 8.65 -10.86 -11.66
CA VAL A 377 9.75 -11.76 -12.08
C VAL A 377 9.30 -13.21 -11.96
N ILE A 378 8.80 -13.62 -10.78
CA ILE A 378 8.39 -15.01 -10.52
C ILE A 378 7.29 -15.45 -11.49
N ARG A 379 6.20 -14.67 -11.59
CA ARG A 379 5.09 -15.01 -12.50
C ARG A 379 5.54 -15.11 -13.96
N SER A 380 6.42 -14.20 -14.40
CA SER A 380 6.96 -14.21 -15.77
C SER A 380 7.87 -15.41 -16.04
N ALA A 381 8.74 -15.76 -15.08
CA ALA A 381 9.62 -16.92 -15.18
C ALA A 381 8.85 -18.25 -15.09
N MET A 382 7.81 -18.32 -14.26
CA MET A 382 6.90 -19.46 -14.21
C MET A 382 6.15 -19.64 -15.54
N ALA A 383 5.63 -18.57 -16.14
CA ALA A 383 4.94 -18.61 -17.43
C ALA A 383 5.86 -18.98 -18.63
N LEU A 384 7.17 -18.71 -18.54
CA LEU A 384 8.19 -19.21 -19.48
C LEU A 384 8.58 -20.69 -19.21
N GLY A 385 8.05 -21.30 -18.17
CA GLY A 385 8.39 -22.66 -17.75
C GLY A 385 9.83 -22.79 -17.22
N LEU A 386 10.48 -21.72 -16.74
CA LEU A 386 11.87 -21.79 -16.26
C LEU A 386 12.05 -22.70 -15.03
N HIS A 387 10.95 -22.98 -14.33
CA HIS A 387 10.84 -23.90 -13.21
C HIS A 387 10.76 -25.39 -13.59
N SER A 388 10.71 -25.72 -14.90
CA SER A 388 10.54 -27.09 -15.39
C SER A 388 11.55 -27.46 -16.47
N ASP A 389 12.32 -28.51 -16.23
CA ASP A 389 13.35 -29.03 -17.14
C ASP A 389 12.77 -29.46 -18.50
N SER A 390 11.47 -29.74 -18.57
CA SER A 390 10.75 -30.02 -19.82
C SER A 390 10.76 -28.83 -20.79
N SER A 391 10.83 -27.58 -20.29
CA SER A 391 10.83 -26.34 -21.08
C SER A 391 12.17 -26.11 -21.81
N GLY A 392 13.25 -26.77 -21.37
CA GLY A 392 14.57 -26.69 -22.02
C GLY A 392 14.74 -27.58 -23.26
N LYS A 393 13.84 -28.55 -23.47
CA LYS A 393 14.03 -29.59 -24.50
C LYS A 393 13.97 -29.01 -25.92
N GLY A 394 15.08 -29.16 -26.66
CA GLY A 394 15.24 -28.66 -28.02
C GLY A 394 15.84 -27.26 -28.13
N LEU A 395 16.19 -26.62 -27.00
CA LEU A 395 17.03 -25.42 -27.00
C LEU A 395 18.51 -25.80 -27.06
N ASP A 396 19.36 -24.86 -27.51
CA ASP A 396 20.81 -25.02 -27.45
C ASP A 396 21.31 -25.20 -25.99
N HIS A 397 22.47 -25.83 -25.82
CA HIS A 397 23.04 -26.08 -24.49
C HIS A 397 23.26 -24.79 -23.69
N ILE A 398 23.77 -23.73 -24.31
CA ILE A 398 24.00 -22.45 -23.64
C ILE A 398 22.65 -21.83 -23.24
N GLN A 399 21.63 -21.94 -24.11
CA GLN A 399 20.26 -21.47 -23.83
C GLN A 399 19.58 -22.19 -22.66
N GLN A 400 19.81 -23.50 -22.49
CA GLN A 400 19.33 -24.25 -21.33
C GLN A 400 20.03 -23.76 -20.05
N GLU A 401 21.34 -23.58 -20.12
CA GLU A 401 22.17 -23.23 -18.97
C GLU A 401 21.85 -21.84 -18.40
N TYR A 402 21.77 -20.78 -19.21
CA TYR A 402 21.40 -19.46 -18.66
C TYR A 402 19.92 -19.36 -18.25
N ARG A 403 19.01 -20.16 -18.82
CA ARG A 403 17.65 -20.32 -18.27
C ARG A 403 17.66 -20.93 -16.87
N ARG A 404 18.47 -21.97 -16.66
CA ARG A 404 18.70 -22.60 -15.34
C ARG A 404 19.30 -21.60 -14.35
N ARG A 405 20.37 -20.88 -14.71
CA ARG A 405 20.97 -19.82 -13.85
C ARG A 405 19.96 -18.72 -13.52
N THR A 406 19.13 -18.32 -14.48
CA THR A 406 18.05 -17.34 -14.26
C THR A 406 17.08 -17.82 -13.18
N TRP A 407 16.55 -19.04 -13.28
CA TRP A 407 15.63 -19.58 -12.28
C TRP A 407 16.28 -19.73 -10.89
N VAL A 408 17.52 -20.23 -10.83
CA VAL A 408 18.29 -20.34 -9.58
C VAL A 408 18.50 -18.97 -8.92
N VAL A 409 18.83 -17.92 -9.69
CA VAL A 409 18.94 -16.55 -9.17
C VAL A 409 17.61 -16.04 -8.62
N ILE A 410 16.49 -16.30 -9.29
CA ILE A 410 15.15 -15.90 -8.81
C ILE A 410 14.81 -16.60 -7.49
N TYR A 411 15.06 -17.91 -7.37
CA TYR A 411 14.89 -18.66 -6.13
C TYR A 411 15.74 -18.09 -4.98
N CYS A 412 17.00 -17.76 -5.25
CA CYS A 412 17.87 -17.17 -4.23
C CYS A 412 17.38 -15.78 -3.79
N LEU A 413 16.93 -14.94 -4.74
CA LEU A 413 16.35 -13.63 -4.45
C LEU A 413 15.05 -13.73 -3.64
N ASP A 414 14.22 -14.75 -3.89
CA ASP A 414 12.99 -15.01 -3.14
C ASP A 414 13.28 -15.23 -1.66
N LYS A 415 14.19 -16.17 -1.31
CA LYS A 415 14.55 -16.43 0.09
C LYS A 415 15.19 -15.20 0.75
N VAL A 416 16.08 -14.49 0.05
CA VAL A 416 16.73 -13.26 0.52
C VAL A 416 15.71 -12.16 0.85
N LEU A 417 14.73 -11.92 -0.02
CA LEU A 417 13.70 -10.90 0.19
C LEU A 417 12.70 -11.31 1.28
N SER A 418 12.34 -12.60 1.36
CA SER A 418 11.49 -13.14 2.42
C SER A 418 12.14 -13.01 3.80
N THR A 419 13.43 -13.31 3.94
CA THR A 419 14.18 -13.08 5.20
C THR A 419 14.25 -11.58 5.53
N ALA A 420 14.62 -10.73 4.56
CA ALA A 420 14.79 -9.30 4.81
C ALA A 420 13.48 -8.63 5.23
N PHE A 421 12.42 -8.75 4.41
CA PHE A 421 11.12 -8.15 4.68
C PHE A 421 10.26 -8.92 5.69
N GLY A 422 10.71 -10.07 6.20
CA GLY A 422 9.88 -10.93 7.06
C GLY A 422 8.56 -11.32 6.38
N ARG A 423 8.61 -11.75 5.12
CA ARG A 423 7.41 -12.14 4.33
C ARG A 423 7.51 -13.59 3.89
N PRO A 424 6.39 -14.29 3.62
CA PRO A 424 6.43 -15.64 3.07
C PRO A 424 7.21 -15.73 1.76
N ALA A 425 7.83 -16.87 1.50
CA ALA A 425 8.50 -17.18 0.23
C ALA A 425 7.47 -17.58 -0.83
N SER A 426 7.65 -17.09 -2.06
CA SER A 426 6.73 -17.36 -3.18
C SER A 426 7.10 -18.62 -3.98
N ILE A 427 8.33 -19.13 -3.83
CA ILE A 427 8.80 -20.35 -4.50
C ILE A 427 9.02 -21.47 -3.46
N PRO A 428 8.23 -22.56 -3.49
CA PRO A 428 8.47 -23.78 -2.72
C PRO A 428 9.75 -24.51 -3.16
N ASP A 429 10.38 -25.25 -2.25
CA ASP A 429 11.71 -25.85 -2.49
C ASP A 429 11.64 -27.03 -3.49
N GLU A 430 10.48 -27.65 -3.65
CA GLU A 430 10.18 -28.68 -4.67
C GLU A 430 10.17 -28.11 -6.11
N GLN A 431 10.14 -26.78 -6.23
CA GLN A 431 10.20 -26.02 -7.49
C GLN A 431 11.58 -25.38 -7.72
N ALA A 432 12.54 -25.56 -6.81
CA ALA A 432 13.83 -24.87 -6.86
C ALA A 432 14.68 -25.27 -8.08
N VAL A 433 15.07 -26.54 -8.20
CA VAL A 433 15.59 -27.21 -9.44
C VAL A 433 15.38 -28.73 -9.27
N ARG A 434 15.03 -29.48 -10.32
CA ARG A 434 14.92 -30.95 -10.28
C ARG A 434 16.10 -31.67 -10.95
N GLY A 435 17.31 -31.45 -10.47
CA GLY A 435 18.48 -32.21 -10.93
C GLY A 435 19.78 -31.90 -10.20
N ASN A 436 20.66 -32.90 -10.09
CA ASN A 436 21.96 -32.76 -9.41
C ASN A 436 23.02 -31.97 -10.21
N SER A 437 22.75 -31.62 -11.47
CA SER A 437 23.71 -30.95 -12.36
C SER A 437 23.77 -29.42 -12.13
N LEU A 438 24.16 -29.01 -10.93
CA LEU A 438 24.43 -27.60 -10.61
C LEU A 438 25.86 -27.18 -10.99
N PHE A 439 26.81 -28.13 -11.02
CA PHE A 439 28.18 -27.91 -11.45
C PHE A 439 28.23 -27.67 -12.97
N GLY A 440 29.00 -26.67 -13.39
CA GLY A 440 28.93 -26.13 -14.75
C GLY A 440 29.49 -27.07 -15.81
N LEU A 441 28.86 -27.07 -16.99
CA LEU A 441 29.57 -27.45 -18.20
C LEU A 441 30.47 -26.26 -18.58
N SER A 442 31.75 -26.34 -18.19
CA SER A 442 32.80 -25.55 -18.84
C SER A 442 32.69 -25.83 -20.36
N PRO A 443 32.45 -24.82 -21.21
CA PRO A 443 32.35 -25.04 -22.65
C PRO A 443 33.64 -25.69 -23.14
N SER A 444 33.52 -26.76 -23.94
CA SER A 444 34.69 -27.42 -24.52
C SER A 444 35.36 -26.50 -25.54
N SER A 445 36.20 -25.58 -25.05
CA SER A 445 37.06 -24.75 -25.87
C SER A 445 37.89 -25.67 -26.77
N PRO A 446 37.89 -25.47 -28.10
CA PRO A 446 38.74 -26.25 -29.00
C PRO A 446 40.23 -26.19 -28.64
N ASN A 447 40.63 -25.21 -27.84
CA ASN A 447 42.02 -24.92 -27.45
C ASN A 447 42.35 -25.36 -26.01
N GLY A 448 41.75 -26.45 -25.51
CA GLY A 448 42.36 -27.32 -24.50
C GLY A 448 42.48 -26.82 -23.04
N HIS A 449 42.16 -25.57 -22.74
CA HIS A 449 42.16 -25.06 -21.36
C HIS A 449 40.74 -25.03 -20.76
N ALA A 450 40.44 -26.00 -19.88
CA ALA A 450 39.20 -26.03 -19.11
C ALA A 450 39.24 -24.97 -17.99
N GLY A 451 38.68 -23.79 -18.27
CA GLY A 451 38.53 -22.73 -17.27
C GLY A 451 37.51 -23.08 -16.19
N VAL A 452 37.80 -22.67 -14.95
CA VAL A 452 36.86 -22.75 -13.83
C VAL A 452 35.72 -21.74 -14.06
N ASP A 453 34.48 -22.23 -14.11
CA ASP A 453 33.27 -21.41 -14.17
C ASP A 453 32.96 -20.84 -12.77
N LEU A 454 33.83 -19.95 -12.31
CA LEU A 454 33.79 -19.33 -11.00
C LEU A 454 32.42 -18.69 -10.67
N PRO A 455 31.70 -18.01 -11.60
CA PRO A 455 30.33 -17.54 -11.35
C PRO A 455 29.32 -18.68 -11.19
N GLY A 456 29.42 -19.74 -12.02
CA GLY A 456 28.54 -20.91 -11.95
C GLY A 456 28.70 -21.69 -10.64
N ASP A 457 29.95 -21.97 -10.24
CA ASP A 457 30.28 -22.61 -8.96
C ASP A 457 29.77 -21.77 -7.78
N PHE A 458 30.02 -20.45 -7.80
CA PHE A 458 29.55 -19.52 -6.76
C PHE A 458 28.02 -19.51 -6.63
N LEU A 459 27.30 -19.54 -7.76
CA LEU A 459 25.85 -19.66 -7.78
C LEU A 459 25.40 -21.04 -7.25
N ALA A 460 26.09 -22.12 -7.60
CA ALA A 460 25.77 -23.48 -7.15
C ALA A 460 25.97 -23.67 -5.63
N VAL A 461 27.04 -23.14 -5.04
CA VAL A 461 27.22 -23.18 -3.57
C VAL A 461 26.26 -22.23 -2.86
N SER A 462 26.01 -21.04 -3.42
CA SER A 462 25.03 -20.08 -2.88
C SER A 462 23.62 -20.68 -2.86
N PHE A 463 23.19 -21.36 -3.92
CA PHE A 463 21.88 -22.03 -3.99
C PHE A 463 21.69 -23.03 -2.84
N LYS A 464 22.69 -23.89 -2.58
CA LYS A 464 22.65 -24.84 -1.45
C LYS A 464 22.57 -24.13 -0.09
N LEU A 465 23.24 -22.98 0.06
CA LEU A 465 23.15 -22.15 1.26
C LEU A 465 21.72 -21.58 1.44
N TYR A 466 21.10 -21.11 0.35
CA TYR A 466 19.72 -20.60 0.39
C TYR A 466 18.66 -21.71 0.58
N GLN A 467 18.95 -22.97 0.28
CA GLN A 467 18.12 -24.10 0.71
C GLN A 467 18.17 -24.31 2.25
N VAL A 468 19.30 -24.06 2.90
CA VAL A 468 19.38 -24.06 4.38
C VAL A 468 18.65 -22.84 4.98
N MET A 469 18.74 -21.68 4.33
CA MET A 469 17.94 -20.48 4.69
C MET A 469 16.43 -20.74 4.60
N SER A 470 15.97 -21.40 3.53
CA SER A 470 14.55 -21.76 3.36
C SER A 470 14.05 -22.69 4.49
N LYS A 471 14.83 -23.71 4.85
CA LYS A 471 14.53 -24.57 5.99
C LYS A 471 14.46 -23.80 7.31
N SER A 472 15.39 -22.86 7.57
CA SER A 472 15.36 -22.00 8.75
C SER A 472 14.10 -21.14 8.81
N LEU A 473 13.70 -20.49 7.70
CA LEU A 473 12.44 -19.74 7.61
C LEU A 473 11.23 -20.61 7.97
N ILE A 474 11.16 -21.84 7.46
CA ILE A 474 10.03 -22.74 7.75
C ILE A 474 10.06 -23.23 9.21
N SER A 475 11.17 -23.78 9.68
CA SER A 475 11.23 -24.50 10.96
C SER A 475 11.48 -23.63 12.19
N GLN A 476 11.83 -22.35 12.02
CA GLN A 476 12.14 -21.44 13.13
C GLN A 476 11.36 -20.12 13.11
N TYR A 477 10.68 -19.81 12.00
CA TYR A 477 9.95 -18.56 11.79
C TYR A 477 8.55 -18.77 11.19
N GLY A 478 8.01 -19.98 11.20
CA GLY A 478 6.65 -20.28 10.68
C GLY A 478 6.46 -19.95 9.19
N ALA A 479 7.53 -19.92 8.40
CA ALA A 479 7.57 -19.38 7.04
C ALA A 479 7.13 -17.88 6.93
N ASN A 480 7.34 -17.09 7.98
CA ASN A 480 6.84 -15.73 8.18
C ASN A 480 5.30 -15.62 8.10
N LEU A 481 4.59 -16.63 8.61
CA LEU A 481 3.14 -16.61 8.88
C LEU A 481 2.91 -16.53 10.39
N ASP A 482 1.74 -16.03 10.79
CA ASP A 482 1.37 -15.96 12.21
C ASP A 482 1.26 -17.37 12.82
N HIS A 483 1.88 -17.57 13.99
CA HIS A 483 1.85 -18.83 14.72
C HIS A 483 0.48 -19.05 15.39
N ALA A 484 -0.46 -19.63 14.63
CA ALA A 484 -1.80 -19.97 15.12
C ALA A 484 -1.77 -21.11 16.14
N ASP A 485 -2.03 -20.80 17.41
CA ASP A 485 -2.47 -21.67 18.52
C ASP A 485 -1.88 -23.11 18.54
N ALA A 486 -0.57 -23.22 18.39
CA ALA A 486 0.16 -24.46 18.60
C ALA A 486 0.69 -24.53 20.04
N ASP A 487 0.48 -25.66 20.72
CA ASP A 487 1.15 -25.98 21.99
C ASP A 487 2.66 -25.74 21.83
N HIS A 488 3.19 -24.80 22.63
CA HIS A 488 4.50 -24.23 22.35
C HIS A 488 5.61 -25.17 22.82
N ASP A 489 6.04 -26.09 21.94
CA ASP A 489 7.21 -26.95 22.18
C ASP A 489 8.47 -26.08 22.30
N GLU A 490 8.87 -25.77 23.53
CA GLU A 490 10.09 -25.01 23.85
C GLU A 490 11.37 -25.68 23.32
N MET A 491 11.34 -26.99 23.04
CA MET A 491 12.46 -27.73 22.45
C MET A 491 12.57 -27.52 20.93
N ALA A 492 11.47 -27.19 20.24
CA ALA A 492 11.45 -27.17 18.77
C ALA A 492 12.44 -26.17 18.14
N PRO A 493 12.53 -24.89 18.57
CA PRO A 493 13.48 -23.93 17.98
C PRO A 493 14.94 -24.33 18.23
N LEU A 494 15.22 -24.88 19.41
CA LEU A 494 16.55 -25.34 19.84
C LEU A 494 16.99 -26.55 19.01
N LYS A 495 16.14 -27.57 18.92
CA LYS A 495 16.35 -28.78 18.09
C LYS A 495 16.52 -28.44 16.61
N ALA A 496 15.71 -27.51 16.08
CA ALA A 496 15.84 -27.01 14.71
C ALA A 496 17.20 -26.32 14.50
N SER A 497 17.62 -25.45 15.42
CA SER A 497 18.89 -24.72 15.30
C SER A 497 20.09 -25.66 15.22
N GLY A 498 20.15 -26.71 16.05
CA GLY A 498 21.27 -27.67 16.05
C GLY A 498 21.41 -28.47 14.74
N GLU A 499 20.30 -28.92 14.16
CA GLU A 499 20.31 -29.61 12.87
C GLU A 499 20.61 -28.65 11.69
N LEU A 500 20.12 -27.41 11.74
CA LEU A 500 20.47 -26.38 10.76
C LEU A 500 21.95 -25.97 10.84
N ARG A 501 22.50 -25.80 12.04
CA ARG A 501 23.92 -25.55 12.32
C ARG A 501 24.81 -26.68 11.79
N LYS A 502 24.36 -27.93 11.94
CA LYS A 502 25.01 -29.12 11.35
C LYS A 502 24.97 -29.11 9.82
N GLN A 503 23.81 -28.82 9.21
CA GLN A 503 23.68 -28.70 7.75
C GLN A 503 24.55 -27.56 7.19
N LEU A 504 24.63 -26.43 7.91
CA LEU A 504 25.46 -25.28 7.55
C LEU A 504 26.97 -25.61 7.62
N ARG A 505 27.42 -26.36 8.64
CA ARG A 505 28.81 -26.85 8.73
C ARG A 505 29.13 -27.90 7.66
N LEU A 506 28.21 -28.82 7.36
CA LEU A 506 28.37 -29.79 6.26
C LEU A 506 28.45 -29.11 4.89
N TRP A 507 27.67 -28.04 4.68
CA TRP A 507 27.78 -27.20 3.49
C TRP A 507 29.16 -26.55 3.38
N ALA A 508 29.68 -25.96 4.46
CA ALA A 508 31.01 -25.32 4.47
C ALA A 508 32.14 -26.31 4.18
N ALA A 509 32.06 -27.52 4.74
CA ALA A 509 32.99 -28.62 4.45
C ALA A 509 32.87 -29.18 3.02
N SER A 510 31.84 -28.81 2.26
CA SER A 510 31.62 -29.22 0.86
C SER A 510 32.03 -28.17 -0.19
N LEU A 511 32.63 -27.05 0.25
CA LEU A 511 33.08 -25.98 -0.63
C LEU A 511 34.36 -26.38 -1.39
N PRO A 512 34.47 -26.07 -2.70
CA PRO A 512 35.69 -26.30 -3.46
C PRO A 512 36.79 -25.31 -3.03
N PRO A 513 38.09 -25.60 -3.27
CA PRO A 513 39.21 -24.80 -2.75
C PRO A 513 39.10 -23.29 -3.06
N HIS A 514 38.75 -22.93 -4.29
CA HIS A 514 38.59 -21.54 -4.77
C HIS A 514 37.37 -20.81 -4.20
N LEU A 515 36.51 -21.49 -3.43
CA LEU A 515 35.36 -20.91 -2.74
C LEU A 515 35.34 -21.26 -1.24
N GLN A 516 36.47 -21.65 -0.65
CA GLN A 516 36.57 -21.83 0.80
C GLN A 516 36.31 -20.52 1.55
N LEU A 517 35.79 -20.63 2.77
CA LEU A 517 35.52 -19.48 3.63
C LEU A 517 36.80 -18.72 4.01
N CYS A 518 36.63 -17.52 4.58
CA CYS A 518 37.73 -16.67 5.05
C CYS A 518 37.70 -16.54 6.57
N GLU A 519 38.87 -16.43 7.20
CA GLU A 519 39.04 -16.02 8.59
C GLU A 519 39.59 -14.57 8.66
N PRO A 520 39.35 -13.81 9.75
CA PRO A 520 39.73 -12.39 9.83
C PRO A 520 41.23 -12.08 9.63
N GLY A 521 42.11 -13.05 9.87
CA GLY A 521 43.56 -12.91 9.73
C GLY A 521 44.13 -13.23 8.34
N ASP A 522 43.29 -13.63 7.38
CA ASP A 522 43.75 -14.11 6.08
C ASP A 522 44.33 -13.00 5.19
N GLU A 523 45.60 -13.12 4.79
CA GLU A 523 46.27 -12.14 3.91
C GLU A 523 45.50 -11.88 2.59
N PHE A 524 44.79 -12.88 2.07
CA PHE A 524 44.06 -12.74 0.81
C PHE A 524 42.82 -11.83 0.92
N LEU A 525 42.37 -11.47 2.13
CA LEU A 525 41.36 -10.42 2.34
C LEU A 525 41.80 -9.08 1.74
N ALA A 526 43.09 -8.77 1.80
CA ALA A 526 43.70 -7.57 1.20
C ALA A 526 44.07 -7.73 -0.29
N ARG A 527 44.05 -8.95 -0.83
CA ARG A 527 44.46 -9.23 -2.22
C ARG A 527 43.24 -9.17 -3.14
N HIS A 528 43.17 -8.17 -4.00
CA HIS A 528 41.97 -7.90 -4.81
C HIS A 528 41.90 -8.81 -6.05
N THR A 529 41.09 -9.87 -5.95
CA THR A 529 40.80 -10.79 -7.07
C THR A 529 39.32 -11.10 -7.13
N GLN A 530 38.82 -11.51 -8.30
CA GLN A 530 37.43 -11.95 -8.47
C GLN A 530 37.10 -13.12 -7.53
N GLU A 531 38.04 -14.06 -7.36
CA GLU A 531 37.93 -15.19 -6.43
C GLU A 531 37.80 -14.73 -4.97
N ASN A 532 38.73 -13.90 -4.48
CA ASN A 532 38.74 -13.43 -3.09
C ASN A 532 37.48 -12.60 -2.77
N ARG A 533 37.00 -11.79 -3.71
CA ARG A 533 35.73 -11.06 -3.59
C ARG A 533 34.54 -12.02 -3.42
N LEU A 534 34.47 -13.10 -4.20
CA LEU A 534 33.41 -14.10 -4.04
C LEU A 534 33.54 -14.89 -2.73
N ARG A 535 34.76 -15.27 -2.32
CA ARG A 535 35.03 -15.94 -1.03
C ARG A 535 34.58 -15.07 0.16
N VAL A 536 34.87 -13.77 0.14
CA VAL A 536 34.41 -12.81 1.16
C VAL A 536 32.88 -12.69 1.16
N ILE A 537 32.25 -12.47 -0.01
CA ILE A 537 30.78 -12.39 -0.11
C ILE A 537 30.12 -13.70 0.38
N LEU A 538 30.69 -14.85 0.05
CA LEU A 538 30.20 -16.17 0.47
C LEU A 538 30.32 -16.36 1.99
N THR A 539 31.40 -15.88 2.59
CA THR A 539 31.64 -15.95 4.04
C THR A 539 30.71 -15.02 4.82
N LEU A 540 30.47 -13.80 4.33
CA LEU A 540 29.47 -12.90 4.91
C LEU A 540 28.04 -13.48 4.80
N ARG A 541 27.70 -14.16 3.69
CA ARG A 541 26.43 -14.91 3.55
C ARG A 541 26.33 -16.07 4.55
N TYR A 542 27.41 -16.84 4.73
CA TYR A 542 27.49 -17.95 5.68
C TYR A 542 27.22 -17.47 7.12
N HIS A 543 27.90 -16.42 7.57
CA HIS A 543 27.69 -15.86 8.90
C HIS A 543 26.32 -15.17 9.06
N ASN A 544 25.79 -14.51 8.01
CA ASN A 544 24.44 -13.95 8.06
C ASN A 544 23.36 -15.03 8.22
N LEU A 545 23.52 -16.20 7.58
CA LEU A 545 22.66 -17.36 7.85
C LEU A 545 22.93 -17.98 9.23
N GLY A 546 24.18 -17.97 9.70
CA GLY A 546 24.53 -18.32 11.08
C GLY A 546 23.79 -17.46 12.12
N ILE A 547 23.69 -16.15 11.90
CA ILE A 547 22.86 -15.24 12.69
C ILE A 547 21.39 -15.66 12.59
N LEU A 548 20.83 -15.81 11.39
CA LEU A 548 19.42 -16.16 11.19
C LEU A 548 19.01 -17.44 11.95
N ILE A 549 19.85 -18.48 11.95
CA ILE A 549 19.55 -19.76 12.62
C ILE A 549 19.53 -19.65 14.16
N HIS A 550 20.32 -18.76 14.76
CA HIS A 550 20.48 -18.67 16.22
C HIS A 550 19.86 -17.40 16.84
N LYS A 551 19.42 -16.45 16.00
CA LYS A 551 18.67 -15.24 16.37
C LYS A 551 17.39 -15.54 17.18
N PRO A 552 16.59 -16.59 16.94
CA PRO A 552 15.44 -16.93 17.78
C PRO A 552 15.84 -17.28 19.23
N LEU A 553 16.99 -17.95 19.40
CA LEU A 553 17.52 -18.32 20.72
C LEU A 553 18.02 -17.09 21.48
N LEU A 554 18.77 -16.20 20.81
CA LEU A 554 19.17 -14.92 21.38
C LEU A 554 17.94 -14.06 21.77
N SER A 555 16.90 -14.05 20.93
CA SER A 555 15.61 -13.41 21.25
C SER A 555 14.88 -14.07 22.43
N ALA A 556 15.03 -15.37 22.66
CA ALA A 556 14.49 -16.05 23.84
C ALA A 556 15.29 -15.70 25.11
N THR A 557 16.63 -15.70 25.03
CA THR A 557 17.51 -15.24 26.11
C THR A 557 17.19 -13.80 26.52
N ILE A 558 17.12 -12.87 25.57
CA ILE A 558 16.79 -11.45 25.86
C ILE A 558 15.39 -11.32 26.47
N ARG A 559 14.38 -12.07 25.99
CA ARG A 559 13.05 -12.09 26.61
C ARG A 559 13.06 -12.60 28.04
N HIS A 560 13.84 -13.65 28.34
CA HIS A 560 13.95 -14.20 29.69
C HIS A 560 14.63 -13.22 30.67
N LEU A 561 15.71 -12.55 30.24
CA LEU A 561 16.46 -11.61 31.08
C LEU A 561 15.69 -10.32 31.41
N PHE A 562 14.69 -9.95 30.61
CA PHE A 562 13.93 -8.70 30.78
C PHE A 562 12.41 -8.92 30.95
N ALA A 563 12.00 -10.12 31.37
CA ALA A 563 10.64 -10.39 31.81
C ALA A 563 10.36 -9.70 33.16
N GLY A 564 9.24 -8.97 33.26
CA GLY A 564 8.90 -8.19 34.46
C GLY A 564 8.66 -9.03 35.70
N GLU A 565 8.98 -8.48 36.88
CA GLU A 565 8.98 -9.18 38.17
C GLU A 565 7.58 -9.67 38.60
N SER A 566 7.25 -10.91 38.21
CA SER A 566 6.34 -11.77 38.97
C SER A 566 7.19 -12.58 39.95
N GLY A 567 7.18 -12.18 41.22
CA GLY A 567 8.11 -12.70 42.22
C GLY A 567 8.04 -14.22 42.43
N THR A 568 9.17 -14.82 42.82
CA THR A 568 9.31 -16.24 43.23
C THR A 568 9.06 -17.30 42.15
N GLY A 569 9.50 -17.05 40.91
CA GLY A 569 9.79 -18.13 39.96
C GLY A 569 10.98 -19.02 40.42
N PRO A 570 11.03 -20.30 40.02
CA PRO A 570 12.16 -21.19 40.33
C PRO A 570 13.44 -20.78 39.57
N SER A 571 14.57 -21.42 39.92
CA SER A 571 15.84 -21.27 39.21
C SER A 571 15.70 -21.47 37.69
N PRO A 572 16.51 -20.80 36.85
CA PRO A 572 16.44 -20.96 35.40
C PRO A 572 16.48 -22.44 34.99
N SER A 573 15.50 -22.86 34.19
CA SER A 573 15.43 -24.25 33.71
C SER A 573 16.71 -24.64 32.97
N TYR A 574 17.10 -25.92 33.04
CA TYR A 574 18.18 -26.47 32.21
C TYR A 574 17.99 -26.13 30.72
N MET A 575 16.73 -26.01 30.27
CA MET A 575 16.36 -25.54 28.93
C MET A 575 16.89 -24.14 28.59
N ILE A 576 16.66 -23.13 29.46
CA ILE A 576 17.09 -21.76 29.13
C ILE A 576 18.61 -21.62 29.20
N HIS A 577 19.30 -22.37 30.06
CA HIS A 577 20.77 -22.48 30.02
C HIS A 577 21.29 -23.03 28.69
N LEU A 578 20.63 -24.03 28.10
CA LEU A 578 21.02 -24.60 26.81
C LEU A 578 20.69 -23.67 25.63
N VAL A 579 19.57 -22.95 25.70
CA VAL A 579 19.22 -21.87 24.75
C VAL A 579 20.25 -20.73 24.80
N MET A 580 20.68 -20.32 26.00
CA MET A 580 21.76 -19.33 26.18
C MET A 580 23.08 -19.84 25.60
N ALA A 581 23.47 -21.09 25.86
CA ALA A 581 24.69 -21.68 25.32
C ALA A 581 24.73 -21.63 23.77
N GLU A 582 23.65 -22.00 23.09
CA GLU A 582 23.57 -21.95 21.62
C GLU A 582 23.41 -20.52 21.07
N ALA A 583 22.86 -19.57 21.84
CA ALA A 583 22.79 -18.15 21.44
C ALA A 583 24.18 -17.52 21.21
N HIS A 584 25.25 -18.06 21.79
CA HIS A 584 26.62 -17.63 21.49
C HIS A 584 27.05 -17.90 20.04
N GLU A 585 26.45 -18.84 19.30
CA GLU A 585 26.76 -19.06 17.88
C GLU A 585 26.17 -17.94 16.99
N CYS A 586 25.06 -17.30 17.42
CA CYS A 586 24.54 -16.07 16.82
C CYS A 586 25.58 -14.95 16.93
N ILE A 587 26.07 -14.76 18.17
CA ILE A 587 27.04 -13.73 18.54
C ILE A 587 28.36 -13.93 17.78
N ARG A 588 28.94 -15.13 17.81
CA ARG A 588 30.19 -15.47 17.09
C ARG A 588 30.08 -15.21 15.59
N SER A 589 28.90 -15.43 15.01
CA SER A 589 28.64 -15.13 13.59
C SER A 589 28.59 -13.63 13.32
N ALA A 590 28.04 -12.82 14.22
CA ALA A 590 28.09 -11.36 14.13
C ALA A 590 29.51 -10.80 14.29
N GLU A 591 30.30 -11.37 15.21
CA GLU A 591 31.70 -11.00 15.45
C GLU A 591 32.55 -11.19 14.19
N LEU A 592 32.50 -12.36 13.58
CA LEU A 592 33.23 -12.65 12.33
C LEU A 592 32.71 -11.84 11.14
N THR A 593 31.41 -11.53 11.09
CA THR A 593 30.84 -10.63 10.06
C THR A 593 31.47 -9.23 10.14
N ILE A 594 31.62 -8.69 11.34
CA ILE A 594 32.25 -7.38 11.58
C ILE A 594 33.75 -7.45 11.33
N ASP A 595 34.44 -8.47 11.84
CA ASP A 595 35.91 -8.53 11.77
C ASP A 595 36.44 -8.81 10.36
N ILE A 596 35.78 -9.65 9.56
CA ILE A 596 36.12 -9.84 8.14
C ILE A 596 35.87 -8.56 7.35
N ALA A 597 34.71 -7.91 7.55
CA ALA A 597 34.39 -6.66 6.87
C ALA A 597 35.34 -5.52 7.23
N HIS A 598 35.71 -5.41 8.51
CA HIS A 598 36.65 -4.42 9.01
C HIS A 598 38.06 -4.63 8.47
N SER A 599 38.49 -5.90 8.34
CA SER A 599 39.83 -6.24 7.85
C SER A 599 39.98 -5.91 6.36
N VAL A 600 39.00 -6.26 5.52
CA VAL A 600 39.00 -5.88 4.09
C VAL A 600 38.99 -4.36 3.91
N ILE A 601 38.10 -3.64 4.63
CA ILE A 601 37.96 -2.17 4.44
C ILE A 601 39.06 -1.35 5.13
N SER A 602 39.86 -1.97 6.00
CA SER A 602 41.07 -1.36 6.56
C SER A 602 42.31 -1.63 5.71
N ALA A 603 42.33 -2.73 4.94
CA ALA A 603 43.36 -2.98 3.94
C ALA A 603 43.20 -2.07 2.71
N ASP A 604 41.97 -1.90 2.19
CA ASP A 604 41.67 -0.91 1.16
C ASP A 604 40.23 -0.34 1.34
N PRO A 605 40.08 0.97 1.60
CA PRO A 605 38.77 1.61 1.74
C PRO A 605 38.07 1.90 0.38
N THR A 606 38.74 1.71 -0.76
CA THR A 606 38.13 1.90 -2.09
C THR A 606 37.18 0.76 -2.45
N SER A 607 36.21 1.02 -3.34
CA SER A 607 35.26 -0.01 -3.81
C SER A 607 35.86 -1.08 -4.72
N LYS A 608 37.17 -1.03 -5.00
CA LYS A 608 37.87 -2.11 -5.72
C LYS A 608 38.05 -3.35 -4.82
N ASN A 609 37.82 -3.22 -3.52
CA ASN A 609 38.02 -4.27 -2.53
C ASN A 609 37.09 -5.50 -2.64
N ASN A 610 37.36 -6.47 -1.75
CA ASN A 610 36.70 -7.78 -1.74
C ASN A 610 35.29 -7.78 -1.15
N LEU A 611 34.76 -6.64 -0.68
CA LEU A 611 33.36 -6.52 -0.19
C LEU A 611 32.35 -6.43 -1.33
N GLY A 612 32.77 -5.98 -2.51
CA GLY A 612 31.92 -5.90 -3.71
C GLY A 612 30.82 -4.84 -3.58
N ALA A 613 29.55 -5.27 -3.67
CA ALA A 613 28.41 -4.37 -3.73
C ALA A 613 28.00 -3.87 -2.32
N TRP A 614 28.28 -2.59 -2.05
CA TRP A 614 28.21 -1.94 -0.73
C TRP A 614 26.93 -2.22 0.08
N PHE A 615 25.77 -2.26 -0.57
CA PHE A 615 24.47 -2.40 0.12
C PHE A 615 24.25 -3.80 0.73
N PHE A 616 24.86 -4.86 0.18
CA PHE A 616 24.84 -6.17 0.85
C PHE A 616 25.70 -6.17 2.11
N THR A 617 26.91 -5.61 2.03
CA THR A 617 27.81 -5.44 3.20
C THR A 617 27.16 -4.59 4.28
N LEU A 618 26.48 -3.50 3.91
CA LEU A 618 25.72 -2.67 4.84
C LEU A 618 24.66 -3.49 5.59
N TYR A 619 23.84 -4.27 4.87
CA TYR A 619 22.83 -5.12 5.47
C TYR A 619 23.44 -6.18 6.42
N TYR A 620 24.52 -6.85 6.01
CA TYR A 620 25.18 -7.86 6.85
C TYR A 620 25.81 -7.25 8.11
N VAL A 621 26.56 -6.15 7.99
CA VAL A 621 27.23 -5.50 9.11
C VAL A 621 26.22 -4.84 10.06
N PHE A 622 25.13 -4.25 9.57
CA PHE A 622 24.06 -3.75 10.44
C PHE A 622 23.33 -4.88 11.18
N THR A 623 23.03 -6.00 10.51
CA THR A 623 22.44 -7.18 11.14
C THR A 623 23.34 -7.72 12.26
N ALA A 624 24.65 -7.75 12.03
CA ALA A 624 25.64 -8.11 13.04
C ALA A 624 25.69 -7.10 14.20
N SER A 625 25.69 -5.79 13.92
CA SER A 625 25.70 -4.73 14.96
C SER A 625 24.50 -4.82 15.90
N LEU A 626 23.30 -5.15 15.40
CA LEU A 626 22.13 -5.40 16.26
C LEU A 626 22.35 -6.60 17.19
N VAL A 627 22.98 -7.68 16.71
CA VAL A 627 23.33 -8.84 17.54
C VAL A 627 24.37 -8.48 18.61
N ILE A 628 25.35 -7.63 18.29
CA ILE A 628 26.33 -7.14 19.27
C ILE A 628 25.70 -6.19 20.31
N ILE A 629 24.68 -5.40 19.94
CA ILE A 629 23.86 -4.65 20.90
C ILE A 629 23.09 -5.61 21.83
N GLY A 630 22.57 -6.73 21.29
CA GLY A 630 22.00 -7.82 22.10
C GLY A 630 23.01 -8.46 23.07
N ARG A 631 24.25 -8.71 22.62
CA ARG A 631 25.35 -9.18 23.48
C ARG A 631 25.67 -8.16 24.59
N LEU A 632 25.72 -6.88 24.25
CA LEU A 632 26.05 -5.80 25.19
C LEU A 632 25.03 -5.73 26.34
N LEU A 633 23.73 -5.75 26.02
CA LEU A 633 22.65 -5.80 27.02
C LEU A 633 22.73 -7.04 27.92
N TRP A 634 23.02 -8.21 27.34
CA TRP A 634 23.21 -9.44 28.10
C TRP A 634 24.43 -9.35 29.03
N ALA A 635 25.59 -8.88 28.54
CA ALA A 635 26.80 -8.74 29.35
C ALA A 635 26.65 -7.75 30.52
N GLN A 636 25.85 -6.69 30.35
CA GLN A 636 25.63 -5.66 31.37
C GLN A 636 24.57 -6.04 32.43
N HIS A 637 23.58 -6.88 32.08
CA HIS A 637 22.37 -7.06 32.91
C HIS A 637 21.92 -8.52 33.09
N GLY A 638 22.58 -9.49 32.46
CA GLY A 638 22.07 -10.85 32.33
C GLY A 638 22.41 -11.85 33.42
N GLN A 639 22.83 -11.42 34.62
CA GLN A 639 23.02 -12.31 35.77
C GLN A 639 22.24 -11.81 37.00
N GLY A 640 21.29 -12.64 37.46
CA GLY A 640 20.47 -12.34 38.62
C GLY A 640 21.18 -12.67 39.96
N SER A 641 20.80 -11.96 41.01
CA SER A 641 21.15 -12.21 42.43
C SER A 641 22.62 -12.13 42.87
N GLN A 642 23.61 -12.17 41.98
CA GLN A 642 25.01 -11.81 42.27
C GLN A 642 25.52 -10.81 41.23
N GLY A 643 25.37 -9.51 41.53
CA GLY A 643 25.57 -8.42 40.57
C GLY A 643 27.03 -8.11 40.27
N VAL A 644 27.64 -8.84 39.34
CA VAL A 644 28.87 -8.46 38.64
C VAL A 644 28.60 -8.55 37.14
N ALA A 645 28.81 -7.45 36.42
CA ALA A 645 28.67 -7.42 34.96
C ALA A 645 29.87 -8.11 34.29
N ASP A 646 29.68 -8.69 33.11
CA ASP A 646 30.80 -9.17 32.30
C ASP A 646 31.43 -7.97 31.56
N GLU A 647 32.26 -7.23 32.30
CA GLU A 647 32.97 -6.05 31.80
C GLU A 647 33.87 -6.38 30.59
N ALA A 648 34.41 -7.60 30.53
CA ALA A 648 35.23 -8.06 29.41
C ALA A 648 34.37 -8.24 28.14
N ALA A 649 33.22 -8.92 28.23
CA ALA A 649 32.29 -9.04 27.10
C ALA A 649 31.64 -7.71 26.73
N ALA A 650 31.35 -6.83 27.68
CA ALA A 650 30.81 -5.50 27.42
C ALA A 650 31.86 -4.61 26.71
N SER A 651 33.11 -4.64 27.16
CA SER A 651 34.23 -3.95 26.52
C SER A 651 34.50 -4.48 25.10
N HIS A 652 34.50 -5.80 24.92
CA HIS A 652 34.62 -6.42 23.60
C HIS A 652 33.47 -6.01 22.67
N SER A 653 32.23 -6.00 23.16
CA SER A 653 31.05 -5.53 22.40
C SER A 653 31.19 -4.06 21.98
N LYS A 654 31.63 -3.18 22.89
CA LYS A 654 31.94 -1.77 22.57
C LYS A 654 33.05 -1.64 21.53
N SER A 655 34.05 -2.52 21.54
CA SER A 655 35.14 -2.56 20.53
C SER A 655 34.64 -2.99 19.14
N LEU A 656 33.81 -4.03 19.07
CA LEU A 656 33.17 -4.49 17.84
C LEU A 656 32.25 -3.44 17.22
N LEU A 657 31.49 -2.71 18.05
CA LEU A 657 30.65 -1.61 17.57
C LEU A 657 31.50 -0.47 16.96
N ARG A 658 32.66 -0.13 17.56
CA ARG A 658 33.62 0.82 16.95
C ARG A 658 34.17 0.34 15.60
N LYS A 659 34.43 -0.97 15.44
CA LYS A 659 34.79 -1.56 14.13
C LYS A 659 33.64 -1.40 13.12
N ALA A 660 32.39 -1.65 13.53
CA ALA A 660 31.21 -1.45 12.69
C ALA A 660 31.03 0.02 12.26
N GLU A 661 31.25 0.98 13.16
CA GLU A 661 31.26 2.40 12.81
C GLU A 661 32.35 2.73 11.77
N ASN A 662 33.56 2.18 11.94
CA ASN A 662 34.66 2.38 10.98
C ASN A 662 34.33 1.79 9.60
N ILE A 663 33.63 0.65 9.54
CA ILE A 663 33.13 0.08 8.28
C ILE A 663 32.14 1.06 7.63
N PHE A 664 31.10 1.50 8.34
CA PHE A 664 30.09 2.40 7.75
C PHE A 664 30.73 3.70 7.24
N LEU A 665 31.63 4.32 8.01
CA LEU A 665 32.35 5.53 7.61
C LEU A 665 33.24 5.36 6.36
N LYS A 666 33.74 4.15 6.07
CA LYS A 666 34.56 3.89 4.87
C LYS A 666 33.75 3.35 3.69
N LEU A 667 32.61 2.70 3.93
CA LEU A 667 31.84 1.96 2.93
C LEU A 667 31.31 2.91 1.82
N ASP A 668 30.49 3.89 2.20
CA ASP A 668 30.07 4.99 1.31
C ASP A 668 29.60 6.20 2.14
N HIS A 669 30.52 7.06 2.60
CA HIS A 669 30.23 8.12 3.57
C HIS A 669 29.28 9.23 3.07
N GLU A 670 29.23 9.47 1.75
CA GLU A 670 28.26 10.41 1.14
C GLU A 670 26.87 9.77 0.90
N ASN A 671 26.66 8.52 1.31
CA ASN A 671 25.44 7.77 1.06
C ASN A 671 24.53 7.84 2.29
N ASN A 672 23.41 8.57 2.17
CA ASN A 672 22.46 8.81 3.26
C ASN A 672 22.04 7.51 3.99
N LEU A 673 21.84 6.40 3.27
CA LEU A 673 21.47 5.12 3.89
C LEU A 673 22.59 4.57 4.80
N VAL A 674 23.85 4.68 4.40
CA VAL A 674 25.00 4.28 5.23
C VAL A 674 25.10 5.16 6.47
N LEU A 675 24.89 6.48 6.33
CA LEU A 675 24.88 7.43 7.45
C LEU A 675 23.75 7.17 8.44
N SER A 676 22.52 6.91 7.97
CA SER A 676 21.39 6.57 8.86
C SER A 676 21.62 5.25 9.61
N CYS A 677 22.21 4.24 8.96
CA CYS A 677 22.60 3.00 9.64
C CYS A 677 23.62 3.24 10.76
N LEU A 678 24.63 4.07 10.50
CA LEU A 678 25.65 4.46 11.47
C LEU A 678 25.05 5.14 12.70
N GLU A 679 24.26 6.20 12.48
CA GLU A 679 23.70 7.00 13.58
C GLU A 679 22.68 6.22 14.42
N TYR A 680 21.94 5.29 13.80
CA TYR A 680 21.01 4.42 14.51
C TYR A 680 21.71 3.42 15.44
N ILE A 681 22.81 2.80 14.98
CA ILE A 681 23.64 1.92 15.82
C ILE A 681 24.28 2.73 16.97
N ARG A 682 24.77 3.94 16.70
CA ARG A 682 25.27 4.86 17.74
C ARG A 682 24.21 5.23 18.78
N ARG A 683 22.96 5.48 18.38
CA ARG A 683 21.85 5.79 19.30
C ARG A 683 21.54 4.62 20.21
N LEU A 684 21.39 3.41 19.66
CA LEU A 684 21.18 2.20 20.47
C LEU A 684 22.35 1.90 21.42
N ALA A 685 23.60 2.02 20.97
CA ALA A 685 24.78 1.81 21.80
C ALA A 685 24.91 2.81 22.96
N ARG A 686 24.56 4.10 22.72
CA ARG A 686 24.45 5.12 23.77
C ARG A 686 23.37 4.77 24.80
N MET A 687 22.18 4.37 24.35
CA MET A 687 21.07 3.99 25.24
C MET A 687 21.41 2.80 26.16
N CYS A 688 22.26 1.86 25.71
CA CYS A 688 22.75 0.75 26.54
C CYS A 688 23.80 1.19 27.60
N SER A 689 24.38 2.38 27.48
CA SER A 689 25.51 2.83 28.33
C SER A 689 25.12 3.81 29.44
N ALA A 690 23.88 4.30 29.46
CA ALA A 690 23.46 5.46 30.25
C ALA A 690 23.10 5.15 31.73
N LYS A 691 24.03 4.61 32.53
CA LYS A 691 23.78 4.27 33.95
C LYS A 691 24.83 4.77 34.98
N GLU A 692 25.75 5.64 34.56
CA GLU A 692 26.89 6.09 35.38
C GLU A 692 26.74 7.52 35.95
N VAL A 693 25.60 7.86 36.56
CA VAL A 693 25.50 9.06 37.44
C VAL A 693 24.68 8.74 38.69
N GLY A 694 25.33 8.73 39.85
CA GLY A 694 24.70 8.68 41.17
C GLY A 694 24.68 10.06 41.85
N PRO A 695 23.79 10.32 42.83
CA PRO A 695 23.65 11.64 43.44
C PRO A 695 24.75 11.94 44.46
N ALA A 696 25.59 12.94 44.17
CA ALA A 696 26.55 13.52 45.11
C ALA A 696 25.98 14.81 45.77
N GLN A 697 26.43 15.11 46.98
CA GLN A 697 25.75 16.03 47.91
C GLN A 697 25.90 17.52 47.58
N VAL A 698 24.88 18.27 48.00
CA VAL A 698 24.86 19.74 48.09
C VAL A 698 25.83 20.21 49.18
N ASP A 699 26.67 21.23 48.91
CA ASP A 699 26.73 22.41 49.81
C ASP A 699 27.33 23.73 49.25
N LYS A 700 26.45 24.75 49.21
CA LYS A 700 26.60 26.17 49.62
C LYS A 700 27.75 27.08 49.11
N ARG A 701 27.30 28.24 48.60
CA ARG A 701 27.88 29.63 48.65
C ARG A 701 29.11 29.95 47.76
N SER A 702 29.32 31.21 47.35
CA SER A 702 28.39 32.34 47.08
C SER A 702 29.08 33.44 46.24
N GLU A 703 28.28 34.36 45.69
CA GLU A 703 28.61 35.77 45.38
C GLU A 703 29.75 36.11 44.39
N ALA A 704 29.31 36.48 43.18
CA ALA A 704 29.49 37.81 42.59
C ALA A 704 30.91 38.44 42.38
N ALA A 705 31.34 38.34 41.10
CA ALA A 705 31.49 39.48 40.19
C ALA A 705 32.83 40.24 39.98
N SER A 706 32.92 40.77 38.76
CA SER A 706 33.72 41.91 38.25
C SER A 706 35.14 41.66 37.69
N SER A 707 35.57 42.60 36.83
CA SER A 707 36.91 42.75 36.20
C SER A 707 37.25 41.73 35.09
N LEU A 708 37.16 41.95 33.76
CA LEU A 708 37.27 43.11 32.84
C LEU A 708 38.66 43.24 32.14
N LYS A 709 38.62 43.31 30.79
CA LYS A 709 39.55 43.99 29.82
C LYS A 709 40.83 43.31 29.25
N THR A 710 40.93 43.42 27.90
CA THR A 710 42.12 43.68 27.02
C THR A 710 43.26 42.65 26.86
N VAL A 711 44.02 42.56 25.73
CA VAL A 711 43.82 42.85 24.27
C VAL A 711 45.05 42.37 23.43
N THR A 712 44.98 42.39 22.08
CA THR A 712 46.07 42.33 21.04
C THR A 712 46.94 41.06 20.81
N ASP A 713 46.78 40.49 19.61
CA ASP A 713 47.75 40.29 18.50
C ASP A 713 48.93 39.28 18.44
N THR A 714 49.02 38.69 17.23
CA THR A 714 50.20 38.30 16.40
C THR A 714 50.98 36.97 16.56
N SER A 715 50.73 36.09 15.57
CA SER A 715 51.73 35.48 14.65
C SER A 715 52.34 34.07 14.85
N LEU A 716 52.23 33.28 13.77
CA LEU A 716 53.18 32.29 13.21
C LEU A 716 53.88 31.25 14.12
N SER A 717 53.51 29.97 13.99
CA SER A 717 54.36 28.89 13.41
C SER A 717 53.68 27.51 13.59
N ALA A 718 54.30 26.41 13.14
CA ALA A 718 53.64 25.10 12.99
C ALA A 718 54.36 23.94 13.71
N SER A 719 53.59 23.16 14.46
CA SER A 719 53.84 21.74 14.81
C SER A 719 52.55 21.14 15.40
N GLY A 720 52.32 19.84 15.23
CA GLY A 720 51.11 19.18 15.72
C GLY A 720 51.37 18.18 16.86
N SER A 721 50.43 18.11 17.79
CA SER A 721 50.21 17.03 18.75
C SER A 721 48.74 17.04 19.20
N ASP A 722 48.30 16.03 19.94
CA ASP A 722 47.05 16.12 20.71
C ASP A 722 47.04 17.39 21.59
N ASP A 723 45.87 18.02 21.74
CA ASP A 723 45.20 17.94 23.05
C ASP A 723 43.70 18.27 22.97
N THR A 724 42.98 17.94 24.04
CA THR A 724 41.53 18.19 24.16
C THR A 724 41.17 19.67 24.32
N MET A 725 40.15 20.15 23.60
CA MET A 725 39.32 21.29 24.03
C MET A 725 37.87 20.81 24.14
N ASN A 726 37.31 20.76 25.36
CA ASN A 726 36.68 21.88 26.06
C ASN A 726 35.41 22.39 25.36
N PHE A 727 34.27 22.14 26.01
CA PHE A 727 32.99 22.75 25.67
C PHE A 727 33.07 24.27 25.89
N SER A 728 32.76 25.04 24.84
CA SER A 728 32.35 26.44 25.04
C SER A 728 30.93 26.48 25.61
N VAL A 729 30.71 27.33 26.61
CA VAL A 729 29.39 27.57 27.20
C VAL A 729 28.83 28.82 26.51
N ASP A 730 28.36 28.66 25.28
CA ASP A 730 27.68 29.70 24.49
C ASP A 730 26.73 29.07 23.45
N ASP A 731 25.71 28.34 23.90
CA ASP A 731 24.46 28.13 23.12
C ASP A 731 23.25 27.75 24.01
N MET A 732 23.21 28.23 25.26
CA MET A 732 22.15 27.93 26.23
C MET A 732 21.10 29.06 26.32
N ASP A 733 20.75 29.68 25.19
CA ASP A 733 19.85 30.84 25.17
C ASP A 733 18.84 30.83 23.98
N SER A 734 18.38 29.64 23.59
CA SER A 734 17.32 29.43 22.57
C SER A 734 16.09 28.67 23.10
N PHE A 735 15.98 28.42 24.40
CA PHE A 735 14.94 27.55 24.98
C PHE A 735 13.69 28.28 25.52
N GLN A 736 13.28 29.40 24.90
CA GLN A 736 12.16 30.21 25.42
C GLN A 736 11.29 30.94 24.36
N LEU A 737 11.06 30.34 23.17
CA LEU A 737 10.36 31.05 22.08
C LEU A 737 9.47 30.20 21.15
N PHE A 738 8.65 29.28 21.68
CA PHE A 738 7.63 28.55 20.89
C PHE A 738 6.31 28.30 21.65
N ALA A 739 5.54 29.36 21.91
CA ALA A 739 4.24 29.27 22.58
C ALA A 739 3.19 30.33 22.15
N SER A 740 3.25 30.85 20.91
CA SER A 740 2.22 31.76 20.38
C SER A 740 2.02 31.66 18.85
N GLU A 741 0.81 32.01 18.43
CA GLU A 741 0.37 32.53 17.13
C GLU A 741 0.63 31.78 15.79
N MET A 742 -0.49 31.39 15.17
CA MET A 742 -0.70 31.27 13.71
C MET A 742 -2.22 31.19 13.49
N PHE A 743 -2.96 32.22 13.05
CA PHE A 743 -2.56 33.47 12.37
C PHE A 743 -3.50 34.63 12.76
N ASP A 744 -2.99 35.86 12.79
CA ASP A 744 -3.73 37.11 12.51
C ASP A 744 -2.95 37.86 11.40
N PRO A 745 -3.59 38.49 10.40
CA PRO A 745 -2.90 39.27 9.36
C PRO A 745 -2.64 40.75 9.72
N SER A 746 -2.99 41.22 10.93
CA SER A 746 -2.93 42.64 11.34
C SER A 746 -2.00 42.87 12.55
N VAL A 747 -1.72 44.14 12.86
CA VAL A 747 -0.70 44.64 13.83
C VAL A 747 0.74 44.64 13.31
N ILE A 748 1.01 45.65 12.48
CA ILE A 748 2.26 46.43 12.58
C ILE A 748 1.91 47.69 13.39
N GLU A 749 2.88 48.23 14.14
CA GLU A 749 2.77 49.35 15.11
C GLU A 749 2.09 49.01 16.46
N GLY A 750 2.51 49.65 17.57
CA GLY A 750 1.74 49.64 18.83
C GLY A 750 2.42 49.25 20.15
N PHE A 751 3.71 49.55 20.42
CA PHE A 751 4.25 49.44 21.78
C PHE A 751 3.56 50.43 22.75
N ASN A 752 2.95 49.95 23.86
CA ASN A 752 3.23 50.43 25.23
C ASN A 752 2.37 49.78 26.35
N GLN A 753 3.04 49.52 27.49
CA GLN A 753 2.55 49.64 28.89
C GLN A 753 1.35 48.80 29.40
N SER A 754 1.69 47.76 30.17
CA SER A 754 0.94 47.31 31.36
C SER A 754 1.03 48.38 32.48
N PRO A 755 0.09 48.46 33.46
CA PRO A 755 0.33 47.79 34.76
C PRO A 755 -0.92 47.43 35.64
N VAL A 756 -0.65 46.82 36.82
CA VAL A 756 -1.43 46.79 38.10
C VAL A 756 -2.41 45.61 38.41
N ASP A 757 -2.07 44.89 39.50
CA ASP A 757 -2.82 44.16 40.58
C ASP A 757 -4.13 43.35 40.32
N GLY A 758 -4.51 42.35 41.14
CA GLY A 758 -3.84 41.69 42.28
C GLY A 758 -4.80 41.05 43.32
N MET A 759 -4.32 40.08 44.14
CA MET A 759 -4.97 39.50 45.36
C MET A 759 -6.28 38.65 45.18
N ALA A 760 -6.68 37.70 46.05
CA ALA A 760 -6.05 36.98 47.19
C ALA A 760 -6.79 35.64 47.56
N PHE A 761 -6.26 34.94 48.58
CA PHE A 761 -6.65 33.66 49.25
C PHE A 761 -8.14 33.51 49.71
N ILE A 762 -8.67 32.31 50.06
CA ILE A 762 -8.60 31.68 51.42
C ILE A 762 -9.19 30.23 51.49
N ASN A 763 -8.56 29.34 52.31
CA ASN A 763 -8.96 28.11 53.06
C ASN A 763 -10.25 27.27 52.75
N GLY A 764 -10.35 25.96 53.06
CA GLY A 764 -9.36 24.96 53.53
C GLY A 764 -9.89 23.84 54.49
N LYS A 765 -9.25 22.64 54.46
CA LYS A 765 -9.39 21.42 55.35
C LYS A 765 -10.68 20.56 55.18
N ARG A 766 -10.78 19.22 55.40
CA ARG A 766 -9.90 18.00 55.61
C ARG A 766 -10.24 17.20 56.90
N CYS A 767 -10.65 15.91 56.77
CA CYS A 767 -10.49 14.76 57.72
C CYS A 767 -11.23 13.49 57.20
N ILE A 768 -11.17 12.28 57.82
CA ILE A 768 -10.04 11.32 58.01
C ILE A 768 -10.56 10.00 58.66
N PHE A 769 -10.29 8.82 58.04
CA PHE A 769 -10.35 7.44 58.60
C PHE A 769 -11.75 6.99 59.16
N ASP A 770 -12.13 5.75 59.47
CA ASP A 770 -11.61 4.35 59.40
C ASP A 770 -12.89 3.41 59.27
N ASN A 771 -12.95 2.08 59.05
CA ASN A 771 -12.09 0.98 58.54
C ASN A 771 -12.30 -0.33 59.35
N ARG A 772 -12.66 -1.46 58.67
CA ARG A 772 -12.33 -2.88 58.99
C ARG A 772 -13.40 -3.92 58.58
N ASP A 773 -12.93 -4.93 57.84
CA ASP A 773 -13.18 -6.38 57.89
C ASP A 773 -14.41 -6.99 58.61
N LEU A 774 -15.08 -7.94 57.95
CA LEU A 774 -15.02 -9.37 58.33
C LEU A 774 -15.62 -10.32 57.26
N THR A 775 -15.27 -11.61 57.33
CA THR A 775 -15.63 -12.66 56.36
C THR A 775 -16.51 -13.75 56.98
N GLY A 776 -17.41 -14.39 56.21
CA GLY A 776 -18.19 -15.55 56.69
C GLY A 776 -19.28 -16.06 55.73
N SER A 777 -19.14 -17.31 55.26
CA SER A 777 -20.04 -18.02 54.33
C SER A 777 -21.15 -18.84 55.00
N ILE A 778 -22.28 -19.14 54.31
CA ILE A 778 -22.85 -20.51 54.07
C ILE A 778 -24.26 -20.48 53.39
N THR A 779 -24.58 -21.59 52.71
CA THR A 779 -25.62 -21.99 51.72
C THR A 779 -27.13 -21.74 51.92
N TYR A 780 -27.86 -21.59 50.77
CA TYR A 780 -29.16 -22.22 50.31
C TYR A 780 -30.26 -22.69 51.31
N PRO A 781 -31.59 -22.60 50.99
CA PRO A 781 -32.20 -23.29 49.81
C PRO A 781 -33.48 -22.66 49.16
N VAL A 782 -34.20 -23.48 48.38
CA VAL A 782 -35.31 -23.16 47.43
C VAL A 782 -36.71 -23.46 48.00
N PRO A 783 -37.77 -22.72 47.61
CA PRO A 783 -39.17 -23.17 47.66
C PRO A 783 -39.85 -23.31 46.27
N LYS A 784 -40.99 -24.00 46.23
CA LYS A 784 -41.83 -24.25 45.04
C LYS A 784 -43.33 -24.22 45.42
N SER A 785 -44.23 -24.11 44.42
CA SER A 785 -45.64 -24.57 44.46
C SER A 785 -46.63 -23.67 45.27
N VAL A 786 -47.97 -23.55 45.04
CA VAL A 786 -48.98 -24.01 44.04
C VAL A 786 -50.10 -22.92 43.96
N ILE A 787 -51.00 -22.90 42.93
CA ILE A 787 -52.50 -22.80 43.03
C ILE A 787 -53.23 -22.16 41.81
N SER A 788 -54.11 -22.98 41.20
CA SER A 788 -55.40 -22.78 40.48
C SER A 788 -55.70 -21.70 39.40
N VAL A 789 -56.69 -22.06 38.57
CA VAL A 789 -57.29 -21.38 37.38
C VAL A 789 -58.82 -21.55 37.50
N PRO A 790 -59.71 -20.55 37.23
CA PRO A 790 -60.55 -20.64 36.01
C PRO A 790 -61.15 -19.35 35.38
N LYS A 791 -61.15 -19.35 34.03
CA LYS A 791 -62.17 -18.89 33.03
C LYS A 791 -63.26 -17.83 33.40
N GLY A 792 -63.43 -16.81 32.54
CA GLY A 792 -64.59 -15.88 32.49
C GLY A 792 -64.82 -15.21 31.12
N GLN A 793 -66.08 -14.89 30.80
CA GLN A 793 -66.71 -14.58 29.49
C GLN A 793 -66.37 -13.23 28.77
N ARG A 794 -66.87 -13.06 27.53
CA ARG A 794 -67.03 -11.79 26.75
C ARG A 794 -68.44 -11.17 27.04
N PRO A 795 -68.72 -9.84 26.90
CA PRO A 795 -68.87 -9.16 25.58
C PRO A 795 -68.56 -7.63 25.49
N ASN A 796 -68.70 -7.10 24.27
CA ASN A 796 -68.68 -5.70 23.74
C ASN A 796 -69.08 -4.57 24.76
N SER A 797 -68.52 -3.35 24.73
CA SER A 797 -68.45 -2.40 23.59
C SER A 797 -67.43 -1.23 23.80
N GLY A 798 -67.39 -0.20 22.93
CA GLY A 798 -66.37 0.90 22.90
C GLY A 798 -66.58 2.06 23.90
N PRO A 799 -65.79 3.18 23.87
CA PRO A 799 -65.14 3.79 22.69
C PRO A 799 -63.60 4.05 22.82
N LYS A 800 -63.02 4.86 21.91
CA LYS A 800 -61.58 5.23 21.82
C LYS A 800 -61.11 6.12 22.99
N PRO A 801 -59.81 6.10 23.34
CA PRO A 801 -58.89 7.13 22.80
C PRO A 801 -57.51 6.59 22.33
N PHE A 802 -56.48 7.45 22.32
CA PHE A 802 -55.18 7.34 21.63
C PHE A 802 -54.05 6.60 22.38
N CYS A 803 -52.98 6.32 21.60
CA CYS A 803 -51.54 6.36 21.95
C CYS A 803 -50.73 5.11 22.38
N TYR A 804 -49.55 5.01 21.72
CA TYR A 804 -48.29 4.28 22.00
C TYR A 804 -48.27 2.75 22.24
N GLY A 805 -47.39 2.07 21.48
CA GLY A 805 -46.97 0.68 21.66
C GLY A 805 -45.63 0.42 20.95
N THR A 806 -44.67 -0.18 21.64
CA THR A 806 -43.24 -0.28 21.29
C THR A 806 -42.89 -1.34 20.22
N PRO A 807 -41.69 -1.29 19.60
CA PRO A 807 -41.34 -2.14 18.46
C PRO A 807 -40.91 -3.57 18.85
N HIS A 808 -41.23 -4.53 17.99
CA HIS A 808 -40.72 -5.91 18.02
C HIS A 808 -40.45 -6.41 16.59
N SER A 809 -39.35 -5.95 15.99
CA SER A 809 -38.95 -6.37 14.62
C SER A 809 -37.42 -6.47 14.40
N ILE A 810 -36.58 -6.05 15.35
CA ILE A 810 -35.11 -5.96 15.18
C ILE A 810 -34.39 -7.17 15.81
N ARG A 811 -34.86 -8.39 15.53
CA ARG A 811 -34.15 -9.64 15.84
C ARG A 811 -34.18 -10.71 14.75
N THR A 812 -34.88 -10.47 13.63
CA THR A 812 -35.02 -11.45 12.53
C THR A 812 -34.06 -11.19 11.37
N LEU A 813 -33.56 -9.95 11.19
CA LEU A 813 -32.70 -9.58 10.06
C LEU A 813 -31.24 -10.04 10.21
N HIS A 814 -30.69 -10.03 11.43
CA HIS A 814 -29.26 -10.31 11.66
C HIS A 814 -28.79 -11.75 11.37
N ARG A 815 -29.69 -12.67 11.01
CA ARG A 815 -29.34 -14.07 10.70
C ARG A 815 -29.15 -14.36 9.20
N ASN A 816 -29.47 -13.42 8.31
CA ASN A 816 -29.43 -13.65 6.86
C ASN A 816 -28.18 -13.11 6.15
N GLN A 817 -27.43 -12.16 6.73
CA GLN A 817 -26.23 -11.61 6.07
C GLN A 817 -25.06 -12.60 5.93
N LEU A 818 -25.03 -13.68 6.74
CA LEU A 818 -24.07 -14.78 6.59
C LEU A 818 -24.51 -15.87 5.58
N ALA A 819 -25.61 -15.65 4.86
CA ALA A 819 -26.17 -16.58 3.88
C ALA A 819 -26.25 -16.00 2.45
N ILE A 820 -25.70 -14.80 2.19
CA ILE A 820 -25.69 -14.15 0.88
C ILE A 820 -24.24 -13.81 0.49
N MET A 821 -23.47 -14.85 0.17
CA MET A 821 -22.17 -14.77 -0.52
C MET A 821 -22.09 -15.72 -1.73
N SER A 822 -23.25 -16.21 -2.19
CA SER A 822 -23.42 -17.00 -3.42
C SER A 822 -23.76 -16.15 -4.64
N ASP A 823 -24.27 -14.94 -4.44
CA ASP A 823 -24.67 -14.03 -5.51
C ASP A 823 -23.53 -13.10 -5.94
N PRO A 824 -23.40 -12.78 -7.24
CA PRO A 824 -22.40 -11.84 -7.74
C PRO A 824 -22.52 -10.45 -7.11
N THR A 825 -21.40 -9.92 -6.60
CA THR A 825 -21.27 -8.53 -6.15
C THR A 825 -21.43 -7.55 -7.32
N ALA A 826 -21.68 -6.26 -7.04
CA ALA A 826 -21.74 -5.20 -8.06
C ALA A 826 -20.47 -5.13 -8.93
N LEU A 827 -19.30 -5.42 -8.34
CA LEU A 827 -18.00 -5.56 -9.04
C LEU A 827 -17.98 -6.70 -10.09
N THR A 828 -18.92 -7.64 -10.02
CA THR A 828 -19.05 -8.79 -10.93
C THR A 828 -20.33 -8.78 -11.78
N GLN A 829 -21.27 -7.86 -11.51
CA GLN A 829 -22.46 -7.61 -12.35
C GLN A 829 -22.73 -6.11 -12.50
N LEU A 830 -22.34 -5.56 -13.66
CA LEU A 830 -22.74 -4.22 -14.07
C LEU A 830 -24.26 -4.19 -14.32
N GLN A 831 -25.03 -3.46 -13.51
CA GLN A 831 -26.42 -3.18 -13.84
C GLN A 831 -26.50 -2.18 -15.00
N ILE A 832 -26.90 -2.64 -16.18
CA ILE A 832 -27.13 -1.82 -17.38
C ILE A 832 -28.53 -1.14 -17.32
N ASN A 833 -29.00 -0.85 -16.11
CA ASN A 833 -30.31 -0.23 -15.86
C ASN A 833 -30.20 1.29 -15.93
N SER A 834 -31.34 1.97 -16.10
CA SER A 834 -31.43 3.44 -16.03
C SER A 834 -30.83 3.97 -14.72
N PRO A 835 -30.15 5.14 -14.73
CA PRO A 835 -29.56 5.72 -13.52
C PRO A 835 -30.57 5.82 -12.36
N PRO A 836 -30.13 5.52 -11.12
CA PRO A 836 -31.01 5.42 -9.96
C PRO A 836 -31.79 6.71 -9.69
N ARG A 837 -33.02 6.56 -9.20
CA ARG A 837 -33.98 7.64 -8.94
C ARG A 837 -34.81 7.35 -7.68
N TYR A 838 -35.07 8.40 -6.90
CA TYR A 838 -36.01 8.38 -5.78
C TYR A 838 -37.45 8.58 -6.24
N THR A 839 -38.39 7.97 -5.53
CA THR A 839 -39.82 8.16 -5.74
C THR A 839 -40.28 9.56 -5.33
N LYS A 840 -41.47 9.98 -5.78
CA LYS A 840 -42.05 11.29 -5.42
C LYS A 840 -42.26 11.45 -3.91
N ALA A 841 -42.56 10.37 -3.18
CA ALA A 841 -42.66 10.37 -1.72
C ALA A 841 -41.29 10.60 -1.06
N GLN A 842 -40.28 9.82 -1.46
CA GLN A 842 -38.90 10.00 -0.99
C GLN A 842 -38.36 11.42 -1.25
N LEU A 843 -38.64 11.99 -2.43
CA LEU A 843 -38.30 13.38 -2.72
C LEU A 843 -39.03 14.36 -1.78
N GLN A 844 -40.33 14.18 -1.52
CA GLN A 844 -41.05 15.01 -0.55
C GLN A 844 -40.46 14.90 0.87
N ASP A 845 -40.01 13.72 1.29
CA ASP A 845 -39.39 13.54 2.60
C ASP A 845 -37.98 14.16 2.68
N TYR A 846 -37.17 14.03 1.62
CA TYR A 846 -35.91 14.78 1.49
C TYR A 846 -36.12 16.30 1.55
N LEU A 847 -37.11 16.83 0.84
CA LEU A 847 -37.39 18.28 0.83
C LEU A 847 -37.83 18.80 2.21
N LYS A 848 -38.49 17.96 3.03
CA LYS A 848 -38.76 18.25 4.45
C LYS A 848 -37.48 18.17 5.30
N VAL A 849 -36.55 17.25 5.01
CA VAL A 849 -35.27 17.11 5.75
C VAL A 849 -34.43 18.37 5.61
N ILE A 850 -34.30 18.89 4.37
CA ILE A 850 -33.57 20.12 4.10
C ILE A 850 -34.35 21.40 4.45
N LYS A 851 -35.54 21.27 5.07
CA LYS A 851 -36.41 22.40 5.49
C LYS A 851 -36.74 23.38 4.34
N LEU A 852 -36.87 22.90 3.10
CA LEU A 852 -37.01 23.79 1.94
C LEU A 852 -38.30 24.64 2.02
N PRO A 853 -38.21 25.99 1.93
CA PRO A 853 -39.38 26.87 2.07
C PRO A 853 -40.48 26.64 1.02
N GLN A 854 -41.73 26.86 1.42
CA GLN A 854 -42.93 26.61 0.61
C GLN A 854 -42.86 27.24 -0.79
N ARG A 855 -42.30 28.45 -0.92
CA ARG A 855 -42.13 29.15 -2.22
C ARG A 855 -41.30 28.37 -3.25
N PHE A 856 -40.39 27.50 -2.80
CA PHE A 856 -39.63 26.60 -3.66
C PHE A 856 -40.33 25.23 -3.82
N LEU A 857 -41.12 24.78 -2.84
CA LEU A 857 -42.01 23.61 -2.97
C LEU A 857 -43.11 23.84 -4.02
N ASP A 858 -43.52 25.10 -4.22
CA ASP A 858 -44.47 25.51 -5.25
C ASP A 858 -43.86 25.62 -6.66
N SER A 859 -42.56 25.39 -6.82
CA SER A 859 -41.82 25.52 -8.09
C SER A 859 -42.49 24.74 -9.24
N PRO A 860 -42.53 25.32 -10.47
CA PRO A 860 -42.99 24.61 -11.66
C PRO A 860 -42.31 23.25 -11.87
N VAL A 861 -41.03 23.13 -11.52
CA VAL A 861 -40.23 21.89 -11.68
C VAL A 861 -40.78 20.71 -10.86
N LEU A 862 -41.40 20.97 -9.71
CA LEU A 862 -41.99 19.94 -8.84
C LEU A 862 -43.39 19.49 -9.32
N LYS A 863 -43.96 20.23 -10.29
CA LYS A 863 -45.21 19.91 -10.99
C LYS A 863 -44.91 19.25 -12.34
N ASP A 864 -43.92 19.77 -13.06
CA ASP A 864 -43.42 19.26 -14.34
C ASP A 864 -41.87 19.17 -14.32
N PRO A 865 -41.29 17.97 -14.14
CA PRO A 865 -39.84 17.75 -14.15
C PRO A 865 -39.13 18.10 -15.46
N THR A 866 -39.83 18.28 -16.58
CA THR A 866 -39.18 18.68 -17.84
C THR A 866 -38.60 20.10 -17.77
N LEU A 867 -39.20 20.96 -16.93
CA LEU A 867 -38.76 22.33 -16.70
C LEU A 867 -37.44 22.43 -15.90
N ALA A 868 -36.99 21.32 -15.30
CA ALA A 868 -35.74 21.25 -14.51
C ALA A 868 -34.50 21.68 -15.29
N ARG A 869 -34.47 21.44 -16.61
CA ARG A 869 -33.32 21.77 -17.47
C ARG A 869 -33.31 23.22 -17.96
N SER A 870 -34.23 24.07 -17.52
CA SER A 870 -34.24 25.50 -17.91
C SER A 870 -33.52 26.38 -16.87
N LYS A 871 -32.84 27.46 -17.27
CA LYS A 871 -32.38 28.46 -16.28
C LYS A 871 -33.55 29.23 -15.67
N GLN A 872 -34.66 29.38 -16.39
CA GLN A 872 -35.85 30.12 -15.92
C GLN A 872 -36.54 29.45 -14.73
N HIS A 873 -36.62 28.11 -14.70
CA HIS A 873 -37.34 27.37 -13.64
C HIS A 873 -36.43 26.40 -12.86
N GLY A 874 -35.43 25.81 -13.51
CA GLY A 874 -34.47 24.90 -12.92
C GLY A 874 -33.45 25.58 -12.01
N PHE A 875 -32.79 26.65 -12.45
CA PHE A 875 -31.72 27.32 -11.67
C PHE A 875 -32.18 27.82 -10.29
N PRO A 876 -33.35 28.49 -10.11
CA PRO A 876 -33.79 28.93 -8.80
C PRO A 876 -33.98 27.79 -7.80
N LEU A 877 -34.55 26.66 -8.24
CA LEU A 877 -34.74 25.48 -7.40
C LEU A 877 -33.41 24.76 -7.13
N LEU A 878 -32.49 24.70 -8.11
CA LEU A 878 -31.17 24.09 -7.96
C LEU A 878 -30.33 24.85 -6.91
N ASN A 879 -30.35 26.19 -6.97
CA ASN A 879 -29.69 27.07 -6.03
C ASN A 879 -30.27 26.92 -4.61
N ALA A 880 -31.60 26.92 -4.49
CA ALA A 880 -32.27 26.69 -3.22
C ALA A 880 -31.94 25.30 -2.63
N ILE A 881 -32.06 24.22 -3.40
CA ILE A 881 -31.74 22.86 -2.92
C ILE A 881 -30.28 22.76 -2.47
N THR A 882 -29.33 23.29 -3.23
CA THR A 882 -27.89 23.27 -2.87
C THR A 882 -27.64 23.96 -1.52
N ARG A 883 -28.23 25.15 -1.33
CA ARG A 883 -28.11 25.96 -0.11
C ARG A 883 -28.76 25.28 1.11
N TYR A 884 -30.02 24.86 0.96
CA TYR A 884 -30.79 24.23 2.04
C TYR A 884 -30.25 22.85 2.42
N HIS A 885 -29.66 22.11 1.47
CA HIS A 885 -28.92 20.88 1.73
C HIS A 885 -27.72 21.14 2.65
N LEU A 886 -26.81 22.05 2.26
CA LEU A 886 -25.60 22.40 3.02
C LEU A 886 -25.87 22.90 4.46
N CYS A 887 -27.04 23.49 4.72
CA CYS A 887 -27.45 23.95 6.04
C CYS A 887 -28.13 22.89 6.92
N ASN A 888 -28.52 21.73 6.36
CA ASN A 888 -29.36 20.75 7.08
C ASN A 888 -28.85 19.30 7.02
N ILE A 889 -28.06 18.95 6.00
CA ILE A 889 -27.37 17.66 5.89
C ILE A 889 -25.88 17.96 6.08
N PRO A 890 -25.24 17.45 7.15
CA PRO A 890 -23.85 17.77 7.44
C PRO A 890 -22.88 17.01 6.51
N PHE A 891 -21.70 17.58 6.36
CA PHE A 891 -20.52 16.86 5.90
C PHE A 891 -19.88 16.19 7.12
N GLU A 892 -19.83 14.86 7.16
CA GLU A 892 -19.34 14.10 8.34
C GLU A 892 -18.68 12.77 7.96
N ASN A 893 -17.84 12.24 8.83
CA ASN A 893 -17.16 10.95 8.66
C ASN A 893 -17.35 9.99 9.85
N LEU A 894 -18.39 10.20 10.66
CA LEU A 894 -18.61 9.52 11.94
C LEU A 894 -18.80 8.00 11.76
N GLU A 895 -19.35 7.58 10.62
CA GLU A 895 -19.47 6.17 10.23
C GLU A 895 -18.11 5.43 10.20
N LEU A 896 -16.97 6.12 9.97
CA LEU A 896 -15.63 5.51 10.03
C LEU A 896 -15.11 5.30 11.47
N HIS A 897 -15.68 6.01 12.44
CA HIS A 897 -15.16 6.07 13.82
C HIS A 897 -16.07 5.38 14.82
N TYR A 898 -17.38 5.64 14.74
CA TYR A 898 -18.41 5.17 15.66
C TYR A 898 -19.11 3.88 15.19
N SER A 899 -19.20 3.64 13.88
CA SER A 899 -19.80 2.39 13.37
C SER A 899 -18.95 1.18 13.78
N ALA A 900 -19.58 0.11 14.27
CA ALA A 900 -18.87 -1.12 14.62
C ALA A 900 -18.20 -1.79 13.40
N HIS A 901 -18.78 -1.60 12.21
CA HIS A 901 -18.30 -2.21 10.96
C HIS A 901 -17.40 -1.30 10.12
N LYS A 902 -17.47 0.03 10.32
CA LYS A 902 -16.63 1.07 9.65
C LYS A 902 -16.69 1.05 8.12
N THR A 903 -17.72 0.41 7.57
CA THR A 903 -17.99 0.29 6.14
C THR A 903 -18.75 1.52 5.65
N ILE A 904 -18.32 2.12 4.54
CA ILE A 904 -19.08 3.17 3.86
C ILE A 904 -19.79 2.60 2.63
N THR A 905 -21.10 2.78 2.60
CA THR A 905 -21.94 2.50 1.43
C THR A 905 -22.02 3.71 0.51
N LEU A 906 -22.20 3.45 -0.78
CA LEU A 906 -22.64 4.43 -1.79
C LEU A 906 -23.97 4.02 -2.44
N ASP A 907 -24.66 2.99 -1.92
CA ASP A 907 -25.95 2.57 -2.45
C ASP A 907 -27.00 3.70 -2.25
N PRO A 908 -27.74 4.11 -3.29
CA PRO A 908 -28.72 5.18 -3.19
C PRO A 908 -29.82 4.94 -2.14
N TYR A 909 -30.26 3.70 -1.92
CA TYR A 909 -31.31 3.40 -0.94
C TYR A 909 -30.77 3.46 0.49
N GLU A 910 -29.56 2.95 0.72
CA GLU A 910 -28.90 3.05 2.04
C GLU A 910 -28.49 4.50 2.37
N LEU A 911 -28.04 5.28 1.37
CA LEU A 911 -27.81 6.72 1.52
C LEU A 911 -29.10 7.48 1.85
N PHE A 912 -30.24 7.11 1.24
CA PHE A 912 -31.54 7.68 1.61
C PHE A 912 -31.92 7.37 3.06
N ALA A 913 -31.80 6.12 3.50
CA ALA A 913 -32.04 5.74 4.89
C ALA A 913 -31.05 6.42 5.86
N LYS A 914 -29.81 6.69 5.44
CA LYS A 914 -28.84 7.46 6.22
C LYS A 914 -29.26 8.93 6.37
N PHE A 915 -29.55 9.61 5.26
CA PHE A 915 -29.72 11.07 5.26
C PHE A 915 -31.13 11.51 5.68
N VAL A 916 -32.18 10.82 5.19
CA VAL A 916 -33.58 11.23 5.38
C VAL A 916 -34.19 10.63 6.64
N GLU A 917 -33.97 9.34 6.87
CA GLU A 917 -34.60 8.59 7.97
C GLU A 917 -33.77 8.69 9.26
N ARG A 918 -32.46 8.39 9.20
CA ARG A 918 -31.54 8.48 10.35
C ARG A 918 -31.04 9.90 10.66
N ARG A 919 -31.27 10.89 9.78
CA ARG A 919 -30.80 12.29 9.91
C ARG A 919 -29.29 12.40 10.11
N ARG A 920 -28.54 11.70 9.26
CA ARG A 920 -27.07 11.69 9.24
C ARG A 920 -26.53 12.38 7.99
N GLY A 921 -25.23 12.65 7.99
CA GLY A 921 -24.52 13.19 6.83
C GLY A 921 -23.63 12.15 6.17
N GLY A 922 -22.66 12.62 5.38
CA GLY A 922 -21.59 11.78 4.87
C GLY A 922 -20.40 12.58 4.31
N ARG A 923 -19.41 11.87 3.77
CA ARG A 923 -18.25 12.49 3.11
C ARG A 923 -18.61 12.90 1.67
N CYS A 924 -17.65 13.46 0.93
CA CYS A 924 -17.84 14.00 -0.42
C CYS A 924 -18.64 13.08 -1.36
N MET A 925 -18.27 11.80 -1.45
CA MET A 925 -18.90 10.83 -2.36
C MET A 925 -20.31 10.44 -1.90
N GLU A 926 -20.54 10.30 -0.59
CA GLU A 926 -21.87 10.00 -0.03
C GLU A 926 -22.84 11.17 -0.31
N ASN A 927 -22.38 12.40 -0.01
CA ASN A 927 -23.17 13.61 -0.17
C ASN A 927 -23.50 13.92 -1.65
N ASN A 928 -22.49 13.90 -2.54
CA ASN A 928 -22.72 14.20 -3.95
C ASN A 928 -23.37 13.03 -4.73
N THR A 929 -23.17 11.76 -4.35
CA THR A 929 -23.98 10.65 -4.92
C THR A 929 -25.45 10.83 -4.56
N PHE A 930 -25.76 11.07 -3.29
CA PHE A 930 -27.13 11.25 -2.84
C PHE A 930 -27.80 12.46 -3.52
N LEU A 931 -27.12 13.62 -3.58
CA LEU A 931 -27.64 14.79 -4.28
C LEU A 931 -27.76 14.56 -5.80
N GLY A 932 -26.83 13.86 -6.43
CA GLY A 932 -26.89 13.52 -7.86
C GLY A 932 -28.13 12.70 -8.20
N VAL A 933 -28.47 11.72 -7.35
CA VAL A 933 -29.72 10.94 -7.46
C VAL A 933 -30.96 11.82 -7.22
N VAL A 934 -30.97 12.69 -6.20
CA VAL A 934 -32.06 13.67 -5.99
C VAL A 934 -32.28 14.53 -7.24
N LEU A 935 -31.23 15.13 -7.79
CA LEU A 935 -31.31 16.02 -8.95
C LEU A 935 -31.76 15.28 -10.21
N ARG A 936 -31.21 14.09 -10.51
CA ARG A 936 -31.71 13.23 -11.59
C ARG A 936 -33.20 12.96 -11.44
N SER A 937 -33.66 12.64 -10.23
CA SER A 937 -35.07 12.34 -9.91
C SER A 937 -35.99 13.54 -10.10
N LEU A 938 -35.50 14.76 -9.85
CA LEU A 938 -36.21 16.02 -10.09
C LEU A 938 -36.26 16.45 -11.56
N GLY A 939 -35.60 15.71 -12.47
CA GLY A 939 -35.62 15.93 -13.91
C GLY A 939 -34.37 16.58 -14.50
N TYR A 940 -33.44 17.04 -13.65
CA TYR A 940 -32.16 17.60 -14.09
C TYR A 940 -31.34 16.55 -14.86
N GLU A 941 -30.60 17.03 -15.84
CA GLU A 941 -29.52 16.29 -16.49
C GLU A 941 -28.26 16.49 -15.66
N VAL A 942 -27.68 15.40 -15.15
CA VAL A 942 -26.60 15.43 -14.16
C VAL A 942 -25.53 14.42 -14.55
N ARG A 943 -24.30 14.92 -14.73
CA ARG A 943 -23.08 14.13 -14.93
C ARG A 943 -22.28 14.14 -13.64
N ASP A 944 -21.92 12.96 -13.14
CA ASP A 944 -21.11 12.83 -11.94
C ASP A 944 -19.64 12.86 -12.35
N CYS A 945 -18.81 13.70 -11.71
CA CYS A 945 -17.43 13.96 -12.10
C CYS A 945 -16.41 13.69 -10.98
N GLY A 946 -15.19 13.32 -11.38
CA GLY A 946 -14.06 13.10 -10.47
C GLY A 946 -13.28 14.39 -10.19
N GLY A 947 -12.90 14.59 -8.92
CA GLY A 947 -12.12 15.73 -8.45
C GLY A 947 -10.90 15.34 -7.59
N ARG A 948 -9.95 16.25 -7.51
CA ARG A 948 -8.71 16.16 -6.73
C ARG A 948 -8.67 17.32 -5.75
N VAL A 949 -8.67 17.03 -4.45
CA VAL A 949 -8.46 18.03 -3.41
C VAL A 949 -7.05 18.61 -3.54
N SER A 950 -6.93 19.93 -3.41
CA SER A 950 -5.66 20.63 -3.35
C SER A 950 -4.89 20.29 -2.08
N ARG A 951 -3.56 20.08 -2.17
CA ARG A 951 -2.71 19.92 -0.99
C ARG A 951 -2.66 21.19 -0.10
N ALA A 952 -3.19 22.34 -0.58
CA ALA A 952 -3.48 23.51 0.26
C ALA A 952 -4.60 23.26 1.29
N MET A 953 -5.48 22.29 1.06
CA MET A 953 -6.55 21.88 2.00
C MET A 953 -6.10 20.77 2.95
N SER A 954 -4.86 20.28 2.83
CA SER A 954 -4.30 19.25 3.71
C SER A 954 -4.35 19.70 5.18
N PRO A 955 -4.67 18.83 6.16
CA PRO A 955 -4.63 19.17 7.58
C PRO A 955 -3.20 19.52 8.05
N TYR A 956 -2.19 18.98 7.36
CA TYR A 956 -0.77 19.07 7.67
C TYR A 956 -0.20 20.45 7.28
N LYS A 957 0.34 21.21 8.26
CA LYS A 957 0.84 22.60 8.08
C LYS A 957 2.00 22.64 7.08
N GLU A 958 2.88 21.65 7.19
CA GLU A 958 4.05 21.39 6.36
C GLU A 958 3.68 21.07 4.90
N VAL A 959 2.63 20.29 4.67
CA VAL A 959 2.11 20.02 3.32
C VAL A 959 1.52 21.30 2.71
N ARG A 960 0.74 22.08 3.48
CA ARG A 960 0.26 23.39 3.01
C ARG A 960 1.41 24.36 2.73
N ARG A 961 2.45 24.40 3.55
CA ARG A 961 3.62 25.28 3.34
C ARG A 961 4.40 24.92 2.07
N ASN A 962 4.65 23.63 1.86
CA ASN A 962 5.59 23.17 0.85
C ASN A 962 4.93 22.82 -0.50
N GLN A 963 3.65 22.43 -0.48
CA GLN A 963 2.98 21.79 -1.62
C GLN A 963 1.58 22.38 -1.94
N ALA A 964 1.16 23.52 -1.37
CA ALA A 964 -0.17 24.12 -1.62
C ALA A 964 -0.51 24.47 -3.09
N HIS A 965 0.46 24.43 -4.01
CA HIS A 965 0.24 24.61 -5.44
C HIS A 965 -0.11 23.31 -6.19
N THR A 966 -0.09 22.17 -5.49
CA THR A 966 -0.34 20.81 -6.02
C THR A 966 -1.67 20.22 -5.52
N TYR A 967 -2.10 19.11 -6.13
CA TYR A 967 -3.35 18.41 -5.89
C TYR A 967 -3.09 16.90 -5.68
N ASP A 968 -3.97 16.25 -4.91
CA ASP A 968 -3.88 14.81 -4.64
C ASP A 968 -4.38 13.93 -5.82
N GLY A 969 -4.44 12.62 -5.59
CA GLY A 969 -5.18 11.68 -6.45
C GLY A 969 -6.68 11.99 -6.51
N TRP A 970 -7.42 11.23 -7.33
CA TRP A 970 -8.88 11.33 -7.37
C TRP A 970 -9.47 10.94 -6.00
N ASN A 971 -9.97 11.93 -5.27
CA ASN A 971 -10.43 11.79 -3.87
C ASN A 971 -11.65 12.68 -3.53
N HIS A 972 -12.12 13.49 -4.49
CA HIS A 972 -13.36 14.27 -4.40
C HIS A 972 -14.35 13.84 -5.47
N MET A 973 -15.64 14.00 -5.19
CA MET A 973 -16.75 13.82 -6.12
C MET A 973 -17.50 15.14 -6.21
N LEU A 974 -17.97 15.51 -7.40
CA LEU A 974 -18.88 16.64 -7.60
C LEU A 974 -19.81 16.35 -8.78
N ASN A 975 -20.91 17.09 -8.88
CA ASN A 975 -21.90 16.92 -9.94
C ASN A 975 -21.86 18.11 -10.90
N LEU A 976 -22.10 17.87 -12.19
CA LEU A 976 -22.39 18.91 -13.17
C LEU A 976 -23.85 18.80 -13.59
N ALA A 977 -24.63 19.87 -13.46
CA ALA A 977 -26.03 19.95 -13.88
C ALA A 977 -26.17 20.78 -15.17
N HIS A 978 -26.85 20.26 -16.19
CA HIS A 978 -27.07 20.96 -17.45
C HIS A 978 -28.35 21.82 -17.41
N LEU A 979 -28.22 23.11 -17.75
CA LEU A 979 -29.30 24.10 -17.78
C LEU A 979 -29.21 24.94 -19.06
N ASP A 980 -30.26 24.88 -19.87
CA ASP A 980 -30.31 25.33 -21.26
C ASP A 980 -29.11 24.80 -22.08
N GLU A 981 -28.15 25.67 -22.41
CA GLU A 981 -26.92 25.36 -23.17
C GLU A 981 -25.65 25.48 -22.29
N GLU A 982 -25.75 25.19 -20.99
CA GLU A 982 -24.66 25.43 -20.03
C GLU A 982 -24.62 24.43 -18.88
N TRP A 983 -23.42 23.98 -18.52
CA TRP A 983 -23.18 23.17 -17.32
C TRP A 983 -22.91 24.06 -16.10
N TYR A 984 -23.50 23.69 -14.97
CA TYR A 984 -23.26 24.28 -13.66
C TYR A 984 -22.64 23.25 -12.73
N VAL A 985 -21.59 23.62 -12.01
CA VAL A 985 -21.01 22.81 -10.95
C VAL A 985 -21.93 22.84 -9.73
N VAL A 986 -22.22 21.67 -9.18
CA VAL A 986 -23.02 21.46 -7.96
C VAL A 986 -22.25 20.51 -7.06
N ASP A 987 -21.75 21.05 -5.95
CA ASP A 987 -20.93 20.32 -4.98
C ASP A 987 -21.37 20.70 -3.57
N VAL A 988 -21.90 19.72 -2.83
CA VAL A 988 -22.24 19.84 -1.40
C VAL A 988 -21.31 18.99 -0.51
N GLY A 989 -20.25 18.45 -1.10
CA GLY A 989 -19.39 17.43 -0.51
C GLY A 989 -18.02 17.91 -0.03
N MET A 990 -17.69 19.19 -0.16
CA MET A 990 -16.37 19.77 0.21
C MET A 990 -16.36 20.41 1.63
N GLY A 991 -17.47 20.34 2.37
CA GLY A 991 -17.56 20.93 3.71
C GLY A 991 -17.36 22.45 3.71
N SER A 992 -16.73 23.00 4.75
CA SER A 992 -16.58 24.45 4.99
C SER A 992 -15.77 25.17 3.90
N MET A 993 -14.86 24.46 3.23
CA MET A 993 -14.04 24.98 2.14
C MET A 993 -14.74 24.92 0.78
N GLY A 994 -15.95 24.35 0.72
CA GLY A 994 -16.71 24.15 -0.50
C GLY A 994 -17.45 25.38 -1.02
N PRO A 995 -17.96 25.30 -2.26
CA PRO A 995 -18.96 26.24 -2.77
C PRO A 995 -20.25 26.12 -1.97
N ASN A 996 -21.02 27.21 -1.93
CA ASN A 996 -22.31 27.30 -1.24
C ASN A 996 -23.49 27.59 -2.19
N LEU A 997 -23.23 27.57 -3.50
CA LEU A 997 -24.14 27.90 -4.59
C LEU A 997 -23.71 27.19 -5.88
N PRO A 998 -24.64 26.84 -6.80
CA PRO A 998 -24.29 26.35 -8.13
C PRO A 998 -23.64 27.45 -8.98
N TYR A 999 -22.49 27.16 -9.60
CA TYR A 999 -21.74 28.12 -10.42
C TYR A 999 -21.53 27.60 -11.85
N PRO A 1000 -21.56 28.47 -12.87
CA PRO A 1000 -21.43 28.05 -14.26
C PRO A 1000 -20.01 27.59 -14.59
N LEU A 1001 -19.89 26.60 -15.48
CA LEU A 1001 -18.64 26.01 -15.94
C LEU A 1001 -17.95 26.91 -16.99
N ARG A 1002 -17.50 28.10 -16.57
CA ARG A 1002 -16.80 29.09 -17.43
C ARG A 1002 -15.39 29.37 -16.93
N ASP A 1003 -14.46 29.51 -17.88
CA ASP A 1003 -13.07 29.92 -17.59
C ASP A 1003 -13.05 31.39 -17.15
N GLY A 1004 -12.43 31.69 -16.01
CA GLY A 1004 -12.42 33.02 -15.41
C GLY A 1004 -13.74 33.45 -14.74
N PHE A 1005 -14.64 32.51 -14.41
CA PHE A 1005 -15.81 32.87 -13.58
C PHE A 1005 -15.37 33.20 -12.15
N GLU A 1006 -15.75 34.39 -11.68
CA GLU A 1006 -15.54 34.84 -10.29
C GLU A 1006 -16.86 35.33 -9.67
N THR A 1007 -17.08 35.05 -8.38
CA THR A 1007 -18.21 35.62 -7.63
C THR A 1007 -17.97 35.59 -6.12
N THR A 1008 -18.75 36.38 -5.36
CA THR A 1008 -18.75 36.32 -3.89
C THR A 1008 -19.55 35.11 -3.42
N SER A 1009 -18.95 34.27 -2.58
CA SER A 1009 -19.58 33.06 -2.03
C SER A 1009 -20.17 33.32 -0.65
N ILE A 1010 -19.34 33.72 0.32
CA ILE A 1010 -19.73 34.04 1.70
C ILE A 1010 -18.99 35.33 2.04
N ALA A 1011 -19.63 36.49 1.98
CA ALA A 1011 -18.91 37.77 2.05
C ALA A 1011 -17.99 37.85 3.30
N PRO A 1012 -16.70 38.22 3.15
CA PRO A 1012 -16.06 38.74 1.92
C PRO A 1012 -15.48 37.68 0.96
N ARG A 1013 -15.48 36.38 1.33
CA ARG A 1013 -14.91 35.25 0.57
C ARG A 1013 -15.40 35.19 -0.88
N LYS A 1014 -14.49 35.40 -1.84
CA LYS A 1014 -14.68 35.19 -3.28
C LYS A 1014 -14.32 33.76 -3.69
N ILE A 1015 -14.92 33.29 -4.78
CA ILE A 1015 -14.62 32.01 -5.44
C ILE A 1015 -14.28 32.25 -6.90
N ARG A 1016 -13.44 31.40 -7.48
CA ARG A 1016 -13.03 31.44 -8.89
C ARG A 1016 -12.98 30.06 -9.51
N LEU A 1017 -13.36 29.98 -10.78
CA LEU A 1017 -13.17 28.82 -11.64
C LEU A 1017 -12.20 29.16 -12.79
N GLN A 1018 -11.21 28.31 -13.05
CA GLN A 1018 -10.26 28.45 -14.16
C GLN A 1018 -10.07 27.13 -14.91
N SER A 1019 -10.02 27.17 -16.24
CA SER A 1019 -9.63 26.03 -17.07
C SER A 1019 -8.13 26.10 -17.32
N ARG A 1020 -7.32 25.51 -16.43
CA ARG A 1020 -5.85 25.60 -16.46
C ARG A 1020 -5.19 24.24 -16.32
N ALA A 1021 -3.96 24.13 -16.82
CA ALA A 1021 -3.12 23.00 -16.43
C ALA A 1021 -2.82 23.10 -14.93
N ILE A 1022 -2.83 21.97 -14.24
CA ILE A 1022 -2.25 21.86 -12.89
C ILE A 1022 -0.73 21.72 -13.01
N VAL A 1023 0.01 22.05 -11.94
CA VAL A 1023 1.49 22.17 -11.94
C VAL A 1023 2.20 20.85 -12.23
N GLU A 1024 1.51 19.74 -12.02
CA GLU A 1024 1.95 18.36 -12.24
C GLU A 1024 1.78 17.91 -13.71
N SER A 1025 1.21 18.76 -14.57
CA SER A 1025 0.98 18.45 -15.99
C SER A 1025 2.28 18.53 -16.78
N GLN A 1026 2.84 17.37 -17.13
CA GLN A 1026 4.14 17.21 -17.81
C GLN A 1026 4.23 17.78 -19.24
N SER A 1027 3.14 18.36 -19.79
CA SER A 1027 3.15 18.94 -21.13
C SER A 1027 3.88 20.28 -21.18
N SER A 1028 5.12 20.26 -21.68
CA SER A 1028 5.98 21.43 -21.90
C SER A 1028 5.40 22.53 -22.80
N ASN A 1029 4.32 22.26 -23.54
CA ASN A 1029 3.56 23.26 -24.29
C ASN A 1029 2.19 23.51 -23.58
N PRO A 1030 1.94 24.72 -23.06
CA PRO A 1030 0.67 25.07 -22.39
C PRO A 1030 -0.59 24.95 -23.27
N ARG A 1031 -0.45 24.91 -24.60
CA ARG A 1031 -1.57 24.72 -25.55
C ARG A 1031 -1.94 23.27 -25.80
N THR A 1032 -1.09 22.31 -25.40
CA THR A 1032 -1.37 20.86 -25.46
C THR A 1032 -1.50 20.23 -24.08
N ALA A 1033 -1.24 21.00 -23.01
CA ALA A 1033 -1.41 20.53 -21.65
C ALA A 1033 -2.87 20.21 -21.36
N THR A 1034 -3.14 19.03 -20.79
CA THR A 1034 -4.47 18.68 -20.30
C THR A 1034 -4.87 19.67 -19.22
N LYS A 1035 -5.84 20.53 -19.55
CA LYS A 1035 -6.47 21.45 -18.61
C LYS A 1035 -7.40 20.67 -17.69
N LEU A 1036 -7.48 21.12 -16.44
CA LEU A 1036 -8.53 20.78 -15.49
C LEU A 1036 -9.26 22.06 -15.08
N TRP A 1037 -10.48 21.88 -14.58
CA TRP A 1037 -11.25 22.94 -13.97
C TRP A 1037 -10.81 23.11 -12.52
N CYS A 1038 -10.09 24.18 -12.24
CA CYS A 1038 -9.56 24.52 -10.92
C CYS A 1038 -10.51 25.48 -10.20
N TYR A 1039 -10.98 25.06 -9.02
CA TYR A 1039 -11.77 25.86 -8.10
C TYR A 1039 -10.85 26.46 -7.02
N ASP A 1040 -10.71 27.78 -7.05
CA ASP A 1040 -9.88 28.57 -6.14
C ASP A 1040 -10.77 29.46 -5.24
N VAL A 1041 -10.31 29.74 -4.02
CA VAL A 1041 -11.00 30.58 -3.02
C VAL A 1041 -10.09 31.72 -2.57
N CYS A 1042 -10.60 32.95 -2.55
CA CYS A 1042 -9.96 34.07 -1.87
C CYS A 1042 -10.79 34.42 -0.63
N TYR A 1043 -10.22 34.24 0.57
CA TYR A 1043 -10.91 34.52 1.83
C TYR A 1043 -11.00 36.02 2.10
N ASN A 1044 -9.85 36.68 2.11
CA ASN A 1044 -9.69 38.09 2.40
C ASN A 1044 -9.31 38.82 1.09
N PRO A 1045 -10.28 39.28 0.27
CA PRO A 1045 -9.98 40.06 -0.91
C PRO A 1045 -9.35 41.41 -0.54
N GLY A 1046 -8.34 41.83 -1.31
CA GLY A 1046 -7.54 43.02 -0.98
C GLY A 1046 -8.26 44.33 -1.30
N GLN A 1047 -8.10 45.35 -0.45
CA GLN A 1047 -8.52 46.72 -0.80
C GLN A 1047 -7.57 47.35 -1.84
N ASP A 1048 -6.30 46.93 -1.84
CA ASP A 1048 -5.22 47.52 -2.65
C ASP A 1048 -4.94 46.80 -4.00
N GLY A 1049 -5.79 45.84 -4.39
CA GLY A 1049 -5.87 45.36 -5.78
C GLY A 1049 -5.32 43.98 -6.13
N GLU A 1050 -4.62 43.27 -5.23
CA GLU A 1050 -4.22 41.86 -5.44
C GLU A 1050 -4.98 40.89 -4.51
N ASP A 1051 -5.93 40.14 -5.07
CA ASP A 1051 -6.65 39.08 -4.35
C ASP A 1051 -5.79 37.82 -4.16
N LYS A 1052 -5.62 37.37 -2.92
CA LYS A 1052 -4.86 36.15 -2.61
C LYS A 1052 -5.70 34.88 -2.77
N TRP A 1053 -5.60 34.27 -3.95
CA TRP A 1053 -6.29 33.02 -4.29
C TRP A 1053 -5.59 31.77 -3.73
N THR A 1054 -6.38 30.87 -3.14
CA THR A 1054 -5.95 29.57 -2.61
C THR A 1054 -6.67 28.45 -3.37
N PRO A 1055 -5.97 27.51 -4.03
CA PRO A 1055 -6.62 26.41 -4.74
C PRO A 1055 -7.26 25.43 -3.76
N VAL A 1056 -8.50 25.00 -4.01
CA VAL A 1056 -9.25 24.07 -3.16
C VAL A 1056 -9.43 22.71 -3.83
N TYR A 1057 -9.79 22.65 -5.11
CA TYR A 1057 -9.78 21.40 -5.89
C TYR A 1057 -9.63 21.61 -7.39
N ALA A 1058 -9.28 20.55 -8.12
CA ALA A 1058 -9.26 20.49 -9.58
C ALA A 1058 -10.06 19.28 -10.09
N PHE A 1059 -10.84 19.44 -11.16
CA PHE A 1059 -11.73 18.39 -11.67
C PHE A 1059 -11.76 18.32 -13.21
N THR A 1060 -12.34 17.24 -13.73
CA THR A 1060 -12.55 17.02 -15.17
C THR A 1060 -14.03 17.01 -15.52
N GLU A 1061 -14.37 17.31 -16.78
CA GLU A 1061 -15.71 17.09 -17.35
C GLU A 1061 -16.00 15.62 -17.67
N THR A 1062 -15.00 14.75 -17.57
CA THR A 1062 -15.17 13.30 -17.77
C THR A 1062 -16.13 12.74 -16.74
N GLU A 1063 -17.16 12.04 -17.20
CA GLU A 1063 -18.08 11.31 -16.33
C GLU A 1063 -17.32 10.19 -15.59
N PHE A 1064 -17.51 10.12 -14.28
CA PHE A 1064 -17.02 9.04 -13.43
C PHE A 1064 -18.22 8.14 -13.08
N LEU A 1065 -18.00 6.83 -13.15
CA LEU A 1065 -19.05 5.84 -12.93
C LEU A 1065 -19.08 5.41 -11.46
N PRO A 1066 -20.16 4.75 -10.98
CA PRO A 1066 -20.24 4.26 -9.60
C PRO A 1066 -19.03 3.40 -9.18
N GLN A 1067 -18.44 2.65 -10.10
CA GLN A 1067 -17.25 1.82 -9.87
C GLN A 1067 -15.98 2.66 -9.59
N ASP A 1068 -15.84 3.83 -10.20
CA ASP A 1068 -14.75 4.76 -9.90
C ASP A 1068 -14.91 5.32 -8.48
N TYR A 1069 -16.15 5.66 -8.09
CA TYR A 1069 -16.47 6.13 -6.74
C TYR A 1069 -16.36 5.04 -5.68
N GLU A 1070 -16.62 3.77 -5.98
CA GLU A 1070 -16.31 2.64 -5.08
C GLU A 1070 -14.81 2.60 -4.76
N VAL A 1071 -13.93 2.73 -5.76
CA VAL A 1071 -12.46 2.73 -5.57
C VAL A 1071 -11.99 3.98 -4.80
N MET A 1072 -12.51 5.15 -5.15
CA MET A 1072 -12.20 6.41 -4.46
C MET A 1072 -12.72 6.41 -3.01
N SER A 1073 -13.90 5.83 -2.76
CA SER A 1073 -14.47 5.69 -1.43
C SER A 1073 -13.68 4.69 -0.59
N TRP A 1074 -13.28 3.55 -1.18
CA TRP A 1074 -12.43 2.56 -0.53
C TRP A 1074 -11.10 3.16 -0.07
N PHE A 1075 -10.40 3.90 -0.94
CA PHE A 1075 -9.18 4.61 -0.55
C PHE A 1075 -9.44 5.60 0.58
N THR A 1076 -10.46 6.46 0.45
CA THR A 1076 -10.74 7.51 1.44
C THR A 1076 -11.29 6.99 2.77
N SER A 1077 -11.81 5.76 2.83
CA SER A 1077 -12.39 5.12 4.03
C SER A 1077 -11.46 4.10 4.72
N THR A 1078 -10.55 3.44 3.98
CA THR A 1078 -9.70 2.37 4.52
C THR A 1078 -8.21 2.74 4.64
N ASN A 1079 -7.71 3.68 3.82
CA ASN A 1079 -6.29 3.98 3.81
C ASN A 1079 -5.88 4.82 5.03
N LEU A 1080 -4.94 4.30 5.83
CA LEU A 1080 -4.45 4.95 7.06
C LEU A 1080 -3.68 6.27 6.83
N ARG A 1081 -3.38 6.67 5.59
CA ARG A 1081 -2.92 8.02 5.24
C ARG A 1081 -4.07 9.00 4.99
N SER A 1082 -5.30 8.54 4.75
CA SER A 1082 -6.47 9.38 4.49
C SER A 1082 -6.92 10.13 5.76
N PHE A 1083 -7.07 11.45 5.64
CA PHE A 1083 -7.62 12.37 6.65
C PHE A 1083 -8.84 11.80 7.39
N PHE A 1084 -9.80 11.24 6.65
CA PHE A 1084 -11.06 10.75 7.19
C PHE A 1084 -10.91 9.55 8.14
N THR A 1085 -9.83 8.76 8.04
CA THR A 1085 -9.59 7.60 8.93
C THR A 1085 -8.92 7.98 10.25
N ARG A 1086 -8.30 9.17 10.29
CA ARG A 1086 -7.52 9.68 11.43
C ARG A 1086 -8.36 10.56 12.34
N TYR A 1087 -9.01 11.57 11.77
CA TYR A 1087 -9.66 12.64 12.54
C TYR A 1087 -11.18 12.55 12.44
N VAL A 1088 -11.89 12.76 13.56
CA VAL A 1088 -13.34 12.97 13.57
C VAL A 1088 -13.64 14.39 13.09
N THR A 1089 -14.58 14.55 12.16
CA THR A 1089 -15.05 15.86 11.72
C THR A 1089 -16.53 15.86 11.34
N CYS A 1090 -17.19 17.01 11.57
CA CYS A 1090 -18.56 17.27 11.19
C CYS A 1090 -18.69 18.77 10.86
N THR A 1091 -19.27 19.13 9.72
CA THR A 1091 -19.44 20.52 9.26
C THR A 1091 -20.85 20.75 8.75
N LYS A 1092 -21.41 21.93 9.04
CA LYS A 1092 -22.75 22.36 8.63
C LYS A 1092 -22.75 23.87 8.36
N MET A 1093 -23.37 24.32 7.27
CA MET A 1093 -23.39 25.74 6.92
C MET A 1093 -24.43 26.52 7.74
N ILE A 1094 -24.11 27.77 8.09
CA ILE A 1094 -24.98 28.69 8.83
C ILE A 1094 -25.71 29.59 7.83
N MET A 1095 -27.05 29.64 7.92
CA MET A 1095 -27.89 30.52 7.11
C MET A 1095 -28.30 31.77 7.90
N ASP A 1096 -28.25 32.92 7.24
CA ASP A 1096 -29.05 34.09 7.57
C ASP A 1096 -30.44 33.87 6.99
N GLU A 1097 -31.40 33.45 7.83
CA GLU A 1097 -32.76 33.07 7.41
C GLU A 1097 -33.57 34.28 6.87
N GLU A 1098 -33.23 35.52 7.26
CA GLU A 1098 -33.91 36.72 6.75
C GLU A 1098 -33.49 37.04 5.30
N LYS A 1099 -32.20 36.86 5.00
CA LYS A 1099 -31.61 37.09 3.67
C LYS A 1099 -31.60 35.83 2.79
N GLU A 1100 -31.91 34.66 3.37
CA GLU A 1100 -31.67 33.32 2.83
C GLU A 1100 -30.25 33.13 2.24
N VAL A 1101 -29.19 33.65 2.87
CA VAL A 1101 -27.81 33.43 2.41
C VAL A 1101 -26.98 32.66 3.42
N ILE A 1102 -26.05 31.84 2.94
CA ILE A 1102 -25.06 31.20 3.82
C ILE A 1102 -24.02 32.25 4.22
N ILE A 1103 -23.95 32.55 5.51
CA ILE A 1103 -23.04 33.55 6.12
C ILE A 1103 -21.80 32.93 6.76
N GLY A 1104 -21.80 31.61 6.94
CA GLY A 1104 -20.79 30.94 7.76
C GLY A 1104 -20.92 29.44 7.82
N ASN A 1105 -20.19 28.83 8.73
CA ASN A 1105 -20.28 27.40 9.06
C ASN A 1105 -19.95 27.12 10.52
N ASN A 1106 -20.49 26.03 11.05
CA ASN A 1106 -19.98 25.35 12.22
C ASN A 1106 -19.18 24.13 11.79
N THR A 1107 -18.00 23.93 12.37
CA THR A 1107 -17.12 22.78 12.12
C THR A 1107 -16.59 22.20 13.43
N LEU A 1108 -16.88 20.93 13.68
CA LEU A 1108 -16.19 20.06 14.63
C LEU A 1108 -14.92 19.53 13.96
N PHE A 1109 -13.78 19.67 14.63
CA PHE A 1109 -12.55 18.97 14.28
C PHE A 1109 -11.92 18.37 15.53
N VAL A 1110 -11.86 17.03 15.57
CA VAL A 1110 -11.42 16.20 16.71
C VAL A 1110 -12.26 16.41 17.97
N ASP A 1111 -11.98 17.47 18.72
CA ASP A 1111 -12.55 17.84 20.02
C ASP A 1111 -13.21 19.24 20.00
N THR A 1112 -12.76 20.10 19.09
CA THR A 1112 -13.04 21.54 19.08
C THR A 1112 -14.10 21.87 18.05
N ILE A 1113 -15.11 22.64 18.45
CA ILE A 1113 -16.17 23.14 17.58
C ILE A 1113 -15.96 24.64 17.38
N ARG A 1114 -15.79 25.04 16.12
CA ARG A 1114 -15.59 26.43 15.71
C ARG A 1114 -16.73 26.91 14.83
N GLU A 1115 -17.25 28.07 15.17
CA GLU A 1115 -18.10 28.90 14.34
C GLU A 1115 -17.20 29.80 13.48
N THR A 1116 -17.63 30.07 12.26
CA THR A 1116 -16.98 31.03 11.37
C THR A 1116 -18.03 31.77 10.56
N ILE A 1117 -18.12 33.08 10.71
CA ILE A 1117 -19.11 33.95 10.06
C ILE A 1117 -18.36 35.11 9.40
N GLY A 1118 -18.38 35.15 8.06
CA GLY A 1118 -17.45 35.98 7.30
C GLY A 1118 -15.99 35.68 7.70
N ASP A 1119 -15.29 36.69 8.21
CA ASP A 1119 -13.92 36.57 8.71
C ASP A 1119 -13.83 36.24 10.22
N ASP A 1120 -14.90 36.44 11.00
CA ASP A 1120 -14.93 36.15 12.44
C ASP A 1120 -14.89 34.64 12.71
N ARG A 1121 -14.16 34.22 13.75
CA ARG A 1121 -13.85 32.82 14.07
C ARG A 1121 -13.85 32.58 15.57
N LYS A 1122 -14.90 31.94 16.05
CA LYS A 1122 -15.15 31.73 17.48
C LYS A 1122 -15.12 30.25 17.84
N VAL A 1123 -14.49 29.90 18.95
CA VAL A 1123 -14.65 28.56 19.55
C VAL A 1123 -16.00 28.54 20.27
N LEU A 1124 -16.91 27.65 19.86
CA LEU A 1124 -18.19 27.43 20.53
C LEU A 1124 -18.09 26.45 21.70
N ARG A 1125 -17.24 25.41 21.54
CA ARG A 1125 -17.07 24.35 22.53
C ARG A 1125 -15.74 23.63 22.31
N GLU A 1126 -15.08 23.26 23.41
CA GLU A 1126 -14.01 22.28 23.44
C GLU A 1126 -14.52 21.09 24.24
N CYS A 1127 -14.64 19.93 23.60
CA CYS A 1127 -15.20 18.73 24.22
C CYS A 1127 -14.08 17.95 24.92
N LYS A 1128 -14.10 17.89 26.24
CA LYS A 1128 -13.07 17.20 27.05
C LYS A 1128 -13.37 15.71 27.22
N THR A 1129 -14.64 15.32 27.12
CA THR A 1129 -15.08 13.93 27.17
C THR A 1129 -15.86 13.52 25.92
N GLU A 1130 -15.92 12.21 25.67
CA GLU A 1130 -16.70 11.66 24.56
C GLU A 1130 -18.20 11.99 24.67
N ALA A 1131 -18.71 12.05 25.91
CA ALA A 1131 -20.09 12.43 26.18
C ALA A 1131 -20.37 13.88 25.71
N GLU A 1132 -19.46 14.82 25.99
CA GLU A 1132 -19.57 16.21 25.50
C GLU A 1132 -19.52 16.29 23.97
N ARG A 1133 -18.68 15.48 23.32
CA ARG A 1133 -18.59 15.43 21.85
C ARG A 1133 -19.86 14.86 21.21
N ILE A 1134 -20.42 13.78 21.77
CA ILE A 1134 -21.68 13.19 21.30
C ILE A 1134 -22.85 14.15 21.55
N GLN A 1135 -22.91 14.81 22.71
CA GLN A 1135 -23.91 15.83 23.00
C GLN A 1135 -23.82 17.01 22.03
N ALA A 1136 -22.61 17.47 21.71
CA ALA A 1136 -22.42 18.59 20.79
C ALA A 1136 -22.72 18.23 19.32
N LEU A 1137 -22.51 16.98 18.91
CA LEU A 1137 -22.98 16.46 17.61
C LEU A 1137 -24.51 16.57 17.50
N GLU A 1138 -25.25 16.22 18.55
CA GLU A 1138 -26.71 16.38 18.58
C GLU A 1138 -27.13 17.86 18.58
N GLU A 1139 -26.59 18.66 19.52
CA GLU A 1139 -27.03 20.04 19.76
C GLU A 1139 -26.68 21.03 18.63
N ILE A 1140 -25.53 20.86 17.96
CA ILE A 1140 -25.01 21.86 17.00
C ILE A 1140 -25.16 21.37 15.55
N PHE A 1141 -25.14 20.06 15.31
CA PHE A 1141 -25.17 19.50 13.96
C PHE A 1141 -26.49 18.80 13.60
N ASP A 1142 -27.45 18.69 14.52
CA ASP A 1142 -28.65 17.81 14.44
C ASP A 1142 -28.29 16.30 14.32
N VAL A 1143 -27.07 15.89 14.67
CA VAL A 1143 -26.55 14.53 14.44
C VAL A 1143 -26.74 13.64 15.68
N ARG A 1144 -27.63 12.66 15.58
CA ARG A 1144 -27.84 11.64 16.63
C ARG A 1144 -27.12 10.34 16.31
N LEU A 1145 -26.45 9.77 17.31
CA LEU A 1145 -25.86 8.44 17.27
C LEU A 1145 -26.71 7.46 18.09
N THR A 1146 -26.86 6.23 17.60
CA THR A 1146 -27.45 5.10 18.34
C THR A 1146 -26.52 4.61 19.45
N GLU A 1147 -27.05 3.87 20.44
CA GLU A 1147 -26.21 3.32 21.52
C GLU A 1147 -25.12 2.37 21.00
N ASP A 1148 -25.38 1.61 19.94
CA ASP A 1148 -24.37 0.74 19.31
C ASP A 1148 -23.24 1.56 18.67
N GLU A 1149 -23.57 2.69 18.01
CA GLU A 1149 -22.57 3.62 17.45
C GLU A 1149 -21.77 4.35 18.54
N LYS A 1150 -22.42 4.80 19.62
CA LYS A 1150 -21.72 5.39 20.78
C LYS A 1150 -20.71 4.40 21.39
N ASN A 1151 -20.99 3.10 21.31
CA ASN A 1151 -20.10 2.06 21.80
C ASN A 1151 -19.03 1.60 20.79
N GLY A 1152 -19.28 1.70 19.47
CA GLY A 1152 -18.36 1.24 18.42
C GLY A 1152 -17.05 2.05 18.29
N LEU A 1153 -16.97 3.24 18.90
CA LEU A 1153 -15.72 3.98 19.02
C LEU A 1153 -14.78 3.31 20.06
N PRO A 1154 -13.58 2.83 19.64
CA PRO A 1154 -12.62 2.18 20.54
C PRO A 1154 -12.17 3.08 21.70
N GLN A 1155 -11.87 2.48 22.85
CA GLN A 1155 -11.56 3.23 24.07
C GLN A 1155 -10.30 4.11 23.94
N ASP A 1156 -9.32 3.70 23.13
CA ASP A 1156 -8.11 4.46 22.77
C ASP A 1156 -8.37 5.65 21.83
N LYS A 1157 -9.59 5.79 21.30
CA LYS A 1157 -10.03 6.89 20.42
C LYS A 1157 -11.10 7.80 21.04
N ARG A 1158 -11.54 7.50 22.26
CA ARG A 1158 -12.49 8.34 23.00
C ARG A 1158 -11.80 9.57 23.56
N LEU A 1159 -12.54 10.66 23.72
CA LEU A 1159 -12.08 11.82 24.49
C LEU A 1159 -12.33 11.58 26.00
N GLY A 1160 -11.34 11.87 26.83
CA GLY A 1160 -11.33 11.64 28.29
C GLY A 1160 -10.55 10.40 28.69
#